data_AF-A0A7S1PHG5-F1
#
_entry.id   AF-A0A7S1PHG5-F1
#
_cell.length_a   1.000
_cell.length_b   1.000
_cell.length_c   1.000
_cell.angle_alpha   90.00
_cell.angle_beta   90.00
_cell.angle_gamma   90.00
#
_symmetry.space_group_name_H-M   'P 1'
#
loop_
_entity.id
_entity.type
_entity.pdbx_description
1 polymer ?
#
loop_
_entity_poly.entity_id
_entity_poly.type
_entity_poly.pdbx_seq_one_letter_code
_entity_poly.pdbx_strand_id
1 'polypeptide(L)'
;MPHLYYVNRWYTIYASIATLPILTVTHLALLYIPQFRHFNGHAGGGGQMKSQSTNGDEALDEAKRELSMITGNAPGTTSFRSPPNSIKRFLMSNLQWTLIVVDVILAMFLTGTVLWLGISEVAVENWHVVFGLIWCLGWCTVWFLDLIRVRDAFDWVAARRAKRASVANRASASKTSSIQQRHTPGQDAQSSKTQRDHYSRSHQNPISTLTKRSNRSSSSSSSSSDEDEEDSFSNNGTVMGMPPTSALVDASGSPANPQNVSASRRFLSGPDLHKSTPSDLHWTLWYFETIKLGIQERIFFFIPLFVTALFLSLGVTLFVERTCICIHPQQISTRITRMLQGVSCQPHKVCFNYLTLPEKPAEEMIVKFHASSVPLESAVYYDTVPRFGQVEAYQHMALCHWIDMRPYIKDEDRFIHSCDLTSLTPNTTYYFITTFVEQETSTRIVENREMKFKTQHNSPSEPVRFAVSGDRQSMSTISKAILHQATLQDISFFVLGGDLVYDNGMIHCYRRWDKFFREYEAYGNYNGYYIPLLASIGNHEGLFWQFGVTPLEALNYVQMISHKVGDTGLDRKLNHIHLLGQHSTLTILDSGIVQTHQSQVAWMDNMWSTKYANTNKLVAYHAPMYPSSRDFDYIWGSTGRKYWEPLFDKYNVTVGFEHHDHLFKRTKMLSTEGQIVEKGGTIYLGDGSMGISRPDPVDIPVPHFLAKRGSRFHFWLVDIARDWGTYRAIDHYGETFDILNMEKNANGEWKSVENVLTEEERNS
;
A
#
# COMPACT_ATOMS: atom_id res chain seq x y z
N MET A 1 -2.79 19.87 15.54
CA MET A 1 -1.78 19.47 14.54
C MET A 1 -1.56 17.96 14.62
N PRO A 2 -2.17 17.13 13.75
CA PRO A 2 -1.97 15.66 13.79
C PRO A 2 -0.98 15.12 12.74
N HIS A 3 -0.83 15.79 11.58
CA HIS A 3 -0.18 15.23 10.37
C HIS A 3 1.22 14.65 10.57
N LEU A 4 2.03 15.19 11.48
CA LEU A 4 3.40 14.73 11.74
C LEU A 4 3.49 13.30 12.30
N TYR A 5 2.43 12.78 12.93
CA TYR A 5 2.43 11.42 13.47
C TYR A 5 2.20 10.35 12.38
N TYR A 6 1.44 10.68 11.33
CA TYR A 6 1.01 9.74 10.30
C TYR A 6 2.10 9.44 9.27
N VAL A 7 2.88 10.45 8.86
CA VAL A 7 4.01 10.29 7.91
C VAL A 7 5.04 9.28 8.41
N ASN A 8 5.20 9.14 9.73
CA ASN A 8 6.23 8.31 10.33
C ASN A 8 5.99 6.79 10.15
N ARG A 9 4.73 6.33 10.12
CA ARG A 9 4.40 4.91 9.86
C ARG A 9 4.60 4.52 8.40
N TRP A 10 4.28 5.42 7.46
CA TRP A 10 4.60 5.26 6.04
C TRP A 10 6.10 5.04 5.83
N TYR A 11 6.93 5.90 6.42
CA TYR A 11 8.38 5.74 6.41
C TYR A 11 8.84 4.39 6.98
N THR A 12 8.26 3.95 8.11
CA THR A 12 8.71 2.72 8.80
C THR A 12 8.57 1.48 7.91
N ILE A 13 7.40 1.25 7.30
CA ILE A 13 7.15 0.04 6.49
C ILE A 13 7.95 0.07 5.18
N TYR A 14 7.98 1.22 4.49
CA TYR A 14 8.76 1.34 3.25
C TYR A 14 10.27 1.25 3.51
N ALA A 15 10.78 1.77 4.64
CA ALA A 15 12.17 1.58 5.05
C ALA A 15 12.49 0.11 5.36
N SER A 16 11.58 -0.65 5.98
CA SER A 16 11.77 -2.10 6.18
C SER A 16 11.92 -2.86 4.86
N ILE A 17 11.11 -2.52 3.84
CA ILE A 17 11.22 -3.15 2.51
C ILE A 17 12.50 -2.70 1.79
N ALA A 18 12.86 -1.42 1.87
CA ALA A 18 14.07 -0.86 1.26
C ALA A 18 15.39 -1.28 1.96
N THR A 19 15.34 -1.77 3.20
CA THR A 19 16.53 -2.22 3.95
C THR A 19 16.88 -3.69 3.77
N LEU A 20 15.99 -4.54 3.24
CA LEU A 20 16.36 -5.92 2.86
C LEU A 20 17.55 -5.96 1.87
N PRO A 21 17.52 -5.20 0.74
CA PRO A 21 18.68 -5.11 -0.16
C PRO A 21 19.96 -4.63 0.54
N ILE A 22 19.86 -3.69 1.49
CA ILE A 22 21.00 -3.17 2.25
C ILE A 22 21.63 -4.27 3.10
N LEU A 23 20.82 -5.06 3.80
CA LEU A 23 21.29 -6.21 4.58
C LEU A 23 21.93 -7.28 3.68
N THR A 24 21.33 -7.62 2.54
CA THR A 24 21.88 -8.61 1.60
C THR A 24 23.20 -8.17 0.99
N VAL A 25 23.31 -6.91 0.52
CA VAL A 25 24.55 -6.35 -0.04
C VAL A 25 25.62 -6.23 1.04
N THR A 26 25.27 -5.86 2.28
CA THR A 26 26.23 -5.79 3.39
C THR A 26 26.72 -7.20 3.78
N HIS A 27 25.85 -8.22 3.78
CA HIS A 27 26.29 -9.61 4.00
C HIS A 27 27.24 -10.10 2.91
N LEU A 28 26.93 -9.84 1.64
CA LEU A 28 27.80 -10.20 0.51
C LEU A 28 29.15 -9.47 0.56
N ALA A 29 29.15 -8.19 0.95
CA ALA A 29 30.39 -7.42 1.16
C ALA A 29 31.23 -7.98 2.32
N LEU A 30 30.60 -8.36 3.44
CA LEU A 30 31.29 -8.96 4.60
C LEU A 30 31.85 -10.36 4.29
N LEU A 31 31.18 -11.15 3.44
CA LEU A 31 31.65 -12.45 2.99
C LEU A 31 32.89 -12.37 2.07
N TYR A 32 33.12 -11.23 1.42
CA TYR A 32 34.30 -10.98 0.58
C TYR A 32 35.51 -10.41 1.33
N ILE A 33 35.42 -10.19 2.66
CA ILE A 33 36.56 -9.77 3.49
C ILE A 33 37.30 -11.03 4.00
N PRO A 34 38.61 -11.19 3.74
CA PRO A 34 39.39 -12.28 4.29
C PRO A 34 39.38 -12.26 5.83
N GLN A 35 38.84 -13.31 6.46
CA GLN A 35 38.66 -13.34 7.92
C GLN A 35 39.99 -13.40 8.68
N PHE A 36 40.40 -12.27 9.25
CA PHE A 36 41.34 -12.23 10.37
C PHE A 36 40.60 -11.95 11.67
N ARG A 37 40.25 -13.02 12.40
CA ARG A 37 39.86 -12.92 13.81
C ARG A 37 41.08 -12.48 14.62
N HIS A 38 40.97 -11.42 15.43
CA HIS A 38 41.34 -11.48 16.85
C HIS A 38 40.83 -10.25 17.63
N PHE A 39 40.55 -10.47 18.91
CA PHE A 39 40.09 -9.46 19.86
C PHE A 39 41.15 -8.38 20.14
N ASN A 40 40.70 -7.15 20.39
CA ASN A 40 40.92 -6.51 21.70
C ASN A 40 40.01 -5.29 21.87
N GLY A 41 39.30 -5.23 23.00
CA GLY A 41 38.57 -4.05 23.46
C GLY A 41 39.27 -3.42 24.66
N HIS A 42 39.12 -2.11 24.84
CA HIS A 42 39.35 -1.41 26.11
C HIS A 42 38.41 -0.22 26.21
N ALA A 43 37.97 0.11 27.42
CA ALA A 43 36.93 1.09 27.69
C ALA A 43 37.47 2.31 28.47
N GLY A 44 36.69 3.39 28.45
CA GLY A 44 36.93 4.62 29.23
C GLY A 44 37.17 5.86 28.33
N GLY A 45 36.47 6.97 28.52
CA GLY A 45 35.32 7.22 29.41
C GLY A 45 35.09 8.72 29.67
N GLY A 46 34.02 9.07 30.40
CA GLY A 46 33.95 10.33 31.17
C GLY A 46 33.00 11.44 30.69
N GLY A 47 31.71 11.35 31.06
CA GLY A 47 30.85 12.50 31.40
C GLY A 47 30.25 13.35 30.26
N GLN A 48 29.22 14.18 30.51
CA GLN A 48 28.32 14.25 31.68
C GLN A 48 27.07 15.14 31.39
N MET A 49 25.87 14.75 31.87
CA MET A 49 24.64 15.59 32.04
C MET A 49 24.02 16.24 30.78
N LYS A 50 22.70 16.49 30.62
CA LYS A 50 21.41 16.26 31.34
C LYS A 50 20.35 15.98 30.22
N SER A 51 19.14 15.45 30.41
CA SER A 51 18.14 15.58 31.50
C SER A 51 17.21 14.35 31.64
N GLN A 52 16.21 14.41 32.53
CA GLN A 52 15.23 13.36 32.89
C GLN A 52 14.14 13.13 31.80
N SER A 53 13.27 12.11 31.82
CA SER A 53 12.82 11.22 32.93
C SER A 53 12.39 9.78 32.55
N THR A 54 13.02 8.78 33.18
CA THR A 54 12.44 7.55 33.79
C THR A 54 11.15 6.90 33.24
N ASN A 55 11.26 5.69 32.67
CA ASN A 55 10.92 4.41 33.34
C ASN A 55 11.16 3.21 32.40
N GLY A 56 11.96 2.22 32.82
CA GLY A 56 12.18 1.00 32.02
C GLY A 56 13.22 -0.02 32.53
N ASP A 57 13.72 0.10 33.77
CA ASP A 57 14.93 -0.61 34.20
C ASP A 57 14.73 -2.08 34.65
N GLU A 58 13.49 -2.56 34.84
CA GLU A 58 13.24 -3.94 35.31
C GLU A 58 13.55 -5.02 34.26
N ALA A 59 13.50 -4.70 32.96
CA ALA A 59 13.83 -5.66 31.89
C ALA A 59 15.35 -5.89 31.71
N LEU A 60 16.19 -4.97 32.21
CA LEU A 60 17.63 -4.96 31.95
C LEU A 60 18.44 -5.79 32.97
N ASP A 61 17.90 -6.00 34.16
CA ASP A 61 18.58 -6.71 35.25
C ASP A 61 18.31 -8.22 35.30
N GLU A 62 17.40 -8.74 34.48
CA GLU A 62 17.24 -10.18 34.26
C GLU A 62 18.23 -10.68 33.19
N ALA A 63 18.32 -9.99 32.05
CA ALA A 63 19.24 -10.32 30.96
C ALA A 63 20.74 -10.33 31.37
N LYS A 64 21.12 -9.56 32.39
CA LYS A 64 22.48 -9.57 32.97
C LYS A 64 22.79 -10.84 33.76
N ARG A 65 21.79 -11.52 34.33
CA ARG A 65 22.00 -12.72 35.17
C ARG A 65 22.35 -13.91 34.32
N GLU A 66 21.62 -14.17 33.25
CA GLU A 66 21.90 -15.28 32.33
C GLU A 66 23.29 -15.15 31.68
N LEU A 67 23.67 -13.95 31.23
CA LEU A 67 24.95 -13.72 30.57
C LEU A 67 26.16 -13.99 31.50
N SER A 68 25.98 -13.90 32.83
CA SER A 68 27.04 -14.16 33.81
C SER A 68 27.41 -15.64 33.97
N MET A 69 26.56 -16.58 33.50
CA MET A 69 26.78 -18.02 33.67
C MET A 69 27.61 -18.69 32.56
N ILE A 70 27.99 -17.96 31.50
CA ILE A 70 28.54 -18.56 30.26
C ILE A 70 30.07 -18.41 30.13
N THR A 71 30.73 -17.47 30.82
CA THR A 71 32.16 -17.17 30.60
C THR A 71 32.99 -17.06 31.89
N GLY A 72 33.50 -18.20 32.39
CA GLY A 72 34.43 -18.23 33.52
C GLY A 72 35.91 -18.12 33.14
N ASN A 73 36.70 -17.43 33.98
CA ASN A 73 38.12 -17.68 34.37
C ASN A 73 39.20 -17.98 33.29
N ALA A 74 40.42 -17.43 33.30
CA ALA A 74 41.12 -16.47 34.19
C ALA A 74 42.37 -15.89 33.41
N PRO A 75 43.34 -15.16 34.03
CA PRO A 75 44.22 -14.24 33.28
C PRO A 75 45.55 -14.82 32.76
N GLY A 76 46.12 -14.15 31.75
CA GLY A 76 47.52 -14.32 31.31
C GLY A 76 48.04 -13.11 30.53
N THR A 77 49.19 -12.56 30.92
CA THR A 77 49.75 -11.31 30.35
C THR A 77 50.98 -11.54 29.47
N THR A 78 50.90 -11.22 28.18
CA THR A 78 52.07 -11.02 27.31
C THR A 78 51.84 -9.84 26.36
N SER A 79 52.83 -8.95 26.25
CA SER A 79 52.79 -7.81 25.33
C SER A 79 53.52 -8.13 24.03
N PHE A 80 52.91 -7.79 22.89
CA PHE A 80 53.55 -7.90 21.57
C PHE A 80 53.41 -6.60 20.77
N ARG A 81 54.39 -6.37 19.89
CA ARG A 81 54.64 -5.08 19.24
C ARG A 81 53.57 -4.74 18.20
N SER A 82 53.19 -3.47 18.14
CA SER A 82 52.35 -2.95 17.05
C SER A 82 53.03 -3.11 15.68
N PRO A 83 52.29 -3.44 14.60
CA PRO A 83 52.85 -3.53 13.26
C PRO A 83 53.38 -2.18 12.77
N PRO A 84 54.35 -2.18 11.83
CA PRO A 84 54.97 -0.96 11.32
C PRO A 84 53.96 0.01 10.68
N ASN A 85 54.27 1.31 10.75
CA ASN A 85 53.36 2.40 10.37
C ASN A 85 52.86 2.36 8.91
N SER A 86 53.56 1.66 8.01
CA SER A 86 53.10 1.40 6.64
C SER A 86 51.81 0.58 6.62
N ILE A 87 51.75 -0.52 7.39
CA ILE A 87 50.59 -1.42 7.44
C ILE A 87 49.40 -0.70 8.08
N LYS A 88 49.60 0.06 9.18
CA LYS A 88 48.54 0.89 9.76
C LYS A 88 47.98 1.93 8.78
N ARG A 89 48.83 2.58 7.98
CA ARG A 89 48.37 3.54 6.95
C ARG A 89 47.64 2.87 5.80
N PHE A 90 48.08 1.70 5.35
CA PHE A 90 47.39 0.92 4.32
C PHE A 90 46.01 0.45 4.79
N LEU A 91 45.91 -0.05 6.03
CA LEU A 91 44.63 -0.46 6.62
C LEU A 91 43.69 0.74 6.86
N MET A 92 44.19 1.86 7.39
CA MET A 92 43.38 3.08 7.55
C MET A 92 42.92 3.66 6.21
N SER A 93 43.77 3.65 5.18
CA SER A 93 43.40 4.07 3.82
C SER A 93 42.26 3.22 3.28
N ASN A 94 42.39 1.88 3.31
CA ASN A 94 41.32 1.00 2.83
C ASN A 94 40.05 1.13 3.66
N LEU A 95 40.14 1.27 4.99
CA LEU A 95 38.98 1.49 5.86
C LEU A 95 38.27 2.82 5.54
N GLN A 96 39.02 3.90 5.32
CA GLN A 96 38.44 5.18 4.87
C GLN A 96 37.79 5.05 3.49
N TRP A 97 38.39 4.31 2.55
CA TRP A 97 37.77 4.07 1.24
C TRP A 97 36.53 3.17 1.32
N THR A 98 36.49 2.17 2.20
CA THR A 98 35.28 1.38 2.47
C THR A 98 34.18 2.26 3.06
N LEU A 99 34.51 3.13 4.01
CA LEU A 99 33.56 4.10 4.57
C LEU A 99 33.04 5.08 3.50
N ILE A 100 33.93 5.66 2.68
CA ILE A 100 33.55 6.53 1.54
C ILE A 100 32.63 5.80 0.55
N VAL A 101 32.88 4.53 0.25
CA VAL A 101 32.00 3.74 -0.64
C VAL A 101 30.64 3.47 0.01
N VAL A 102 30.61 3.17 1.32
CA VAL A 102 29.36 3.02 2.09
C VAL A 102 28.58 4.33 2.16
N ASP A 103 29.25 5.46 2.41
CA ASP A 103 28.66 6.81 2.45
C ASP A 103 28.13 7.24 1.08
N VAL A 104 28.84 6.92 -0.02
CA VAL A 104 28.36 7.17 -1.39
C VAL A 104 27.15 6.29 -1.72
N ILE A 105 27.15 5.01 -1.33
CA ILE A 105 25.98 4.13 -1.52
C ILE A 105 24.78 4.63 -0.70
N LEU A 106 24.99 5.07 0.55
CA LEU A 106 23.96 5.69 1.39
C LEU A 106 23.44 6.99 0.77
N ALA A 107 24.32 7.87 0.27
CA ALA A 107 23.92 9.10 -0.40
C ALA A 107 23.16 8.84 -1.71
N MET A 108 23.52 7.81 -2.47
CA MET A 108 22.79 7.35 -3.66
C MET A 108 21.42 6.75 -3.30
N PHE A 109 21.31 5.97 -2.22
CA PHE A 109 20.02 5.47 -1.75
C PHE A 109 19.13 6.58 -1.20
N LEU A 110 19.70 7.55 -0.47
CA LEU A 110 18.96 8.72 0.03
C LEU A 110 18.47 9.61 -1.11
N THR A 111 19.32 9.92 -2.10
CA THR A 111 18.90 10.69 -3.29
C THR A 111 17.90 9.91 -4.16
N GLY A 112 18.05 8.59 -4.31
CA GLY A 112 17.05 7.73 -4.94
C GLY A 112 15.70 7.74 -4.21
N THR A 113 15.71 7.72 -2.88
CA THR A 113 14.49 7.81 -2.04
C THR A 113 13.84 9.20 -2.15
N VAL A 114 14.63 10.27 -2.18
CA VAL A 114 14.15 11.65 -2.38
C VAL A 114 13.58 11.84 -3.78
N LEU A 115 14.20 11.24 -4.81
CA LEU A 115 13.67 11.23 -6.18
C LEU A 115 12.36 10.43 -6.27
N TRP A 116 12.25 9.27 -5.60
CA TRP A 116 11.03 8.48 -5.54
C TRP A 116 9.87 9.25 -4.88
N LEU A 117 10.14 9.90 -3.73
CA LEU A 117 9.19 10.81 -3.08
C LEU A 117 8.80 11.98 -4.00
N GLY A 118 9.77 12.54 -4.73
CA GLY A 118 9.57 13.61 -5.72
C GLY A 118 8.90 13.21 -7.03
N ILE A 119 8.65 11.91 -7.26
CA ILE A 119 7.92 11.37 -8.43
C ILE A 119 6.52 10.86 -8.02
N SER A 120 6.27 10.64 -6.73
CA SER A 120 4.91 10.42 -6.22
C SER A 120 4.02 11.65 -6.47
N GLU A 121 2.72 11.44 -6.74
CA GLU A 121 1.81 12.50 -7.24
C GLU A 121 1.65 13.70 -6.27
N VAL A 122 2.04 13.55 -4.99
CA VAL A 122 2.09 14.61 -3.96
C VAL A 122 3.13 15.72 -4.26
N ALA A 123 4.12 15.44 -5.12
CA ALA A 123 5.25 16.34 -5.36
C ALA A 123 4.92 17.54 -6.28
N VAL A 124 3.87 17.45 -7.10
CA VAL A 124 3.58 18.43 -8.18
C VAL A 124 3.26 19.82 -7.66
N GLU A 125 2.69 19.94 -6.45
CA GLU A 125 2.32 21.23 -5.84
C GLU A 125 3.37 21.77 -4.84
N ASN A 126 4.33 20.95 -4.42
CA ASN A 126 5.19 21.24 -3.27
C ASN A 126 6.59 21.74 -3.65
N TRP A 127 6.72 23.05 -3.88
CA TRP A 127 7.99 23.74 -4.16
C TRP A 127 9.13 23.42 -3.19
N HIS A 128 8.84 23.05 -1.94
CA HIS A 128 9.86 22.63 -0.96
C HIS A 128 10.64 21.37 -1.39
N VAL A 129 10.04 20.46 -2.16
CA VAL A 129 10.73 19.28 -2.73
C VAL A 129 11.72 19.70 -3.82
N VAL A 130 11.33 20.66 -4.67
CA VAL A 130 12.20 21.26 -5.69
C VAL A 130 13.38 22.00 -5.04
N PHE A 131 13.14 22.76 -3.97
CA PHE A 131 14.21 23.35 -3.17
C PHE A 131 15.10 22.29 -2.51
N GLY A 132 14.56 21.18 -2.03
CA GLY A 132 15.34 20.05 -1.51
C GLY A 132 16.27 19.44 -2.57
N LEU A 133 15.77 19.20 -3.78
CA LEU A 133 16.57 18.73 -4.92
C LEU A 133 17.67 19.72 -5.32
N ILE A 134 17.35 21.01 -5.42
CA ILE A 134 18.33 22.07 -5.70
C ILE A 134 19.39 22.16 -4.58
N TRP A 135 18.99 21.99 -3.33
CA TRP A 135 19.92 22.03 -2.18
C TRP A 135 20.81 20.80 -2.12
N CYS A 136 20.30 19.60 -2.40
CA CYS A 136 21.10 18.38 -2.55
C CYS A 136 22.08 18.46 -3.72
N LEU A 137 21.64 18.96 -4.89
CA LEU A 137 22.52 19.21 -6.04
C LEU A 137 23.58 20.28 -5.72
N GLY A 138 23.21 21.33 -4.99
CA GLY A 138 24.12 22.33 -4.46
C GLY A 138 25.18 21.74 -3.53
N TRP A 139 24.78 20.92 -2.55
CA TRP A 139 25.70 20.23 -1.65
C TRP A 139 26.60 19.22 -2.35
N CYS A 140 26.07 18.45 -3.31
CA CYS A 140 26.88 17.55 -4.15
C CYS A 140 27.91 18.34 -4.99
N THR A 141 27.51 19.50 -5.53
CA THR A 141 28.42 20.39 -6.26
C THR A 141 29.48 20.99 -5.34
N VAL A 142 29.12 21.40 -4.11
CA VAL A 142 30.07 21.87 -3.09
C VAL A 142 31.03 20.75 -2.70
N TRP A 143 30.55 19.53 -2.46
CA TRP A 143 31.41 18.36 -2.19
C TRP A 143 32.37 18.06 -3.34
N PHE A 144 31.91 18.14 -4.58
CA PHE A 144 32.75 17.92 -5.76
C PHE A 144 33.80 19.04 -5.92
N LEU A 145 33.42 20.29 -5.66
CA LEU A 145 34.34 21.43 -5.63
C LEU A 145 35.31 21.38 -4.45
N ASP A 146 34.92 20.85 -3.29
CA ASP A 146 35.81 20.67 -2.15
C ASP A 146 36.74 19.47 -2.32
N LEU A 147 36.34 18.41 -3.03
CA LEU A 147 37.26 17.37 -3.53
C LEU A 147 38.31 17.96 -4.49
N ILE A 148 37.90 18.87 -5.39
CA ILE A 148 38.83 19.61 -6.26
C ILE A 148 39.74 20.54 -5.45
N ARG A 149 39.21 21.28 -4.46
CA ARG A 149 40.01 22.14 -3.57
C ARG A 149 40.97 21.34 -2.70
N VAL A 150 40.62 20.12 -2.29
CA VAL A 150 41.52 19.21 -1.57
C VAL A 150 42.69 18.79 -2.48
N ARG A 151 42.42 18.44 -3.75
CA ARG A 151 43.48 18.22 -4.75
C ARG A 151 44.38 19.46 -4.88
N ASP A 152 43.78 20.62 -5.16
CA ASP A 152 44.52 21.87 -5.40
C ASP A 152 45.29 22.33 -4.15
N ALA A 153 44.80 22.05 -2.94
CA ALA A 153 45.50 22.28 -1.68
C ALA A 153 46.68 21.31 -1.47
N PHE A 154 46.55 20.05 -1.85
CA PHE A 154 47.68 19.11 -1.85
C PHE A 154 48.73 19.47 -2.89
N ASP A 155 48.33 19.89 -4.10
CA ASP A 155 49.22 20.42 -5.13
C ASP A 155 49.93 21.70 -4.66
N TRP A 156 49.23 22.60 -3.97
CA TRP A 156 49.81 23.80 -3.35
C TRP A 156 50.81 23.44 -2.24
N VAL A 157 50.51 22.45 -1.39
CA VAL A 157 51.44 21.95 -0.35
C VAL A 157 52.68 21.29 -1.00
N ALA A 158 52.51 20.52 -2.08
CA ALA A 158 53.59 19.93 -2.84
C ALA A 158 54.49 21.00 -3.48
N ALA A 159 53.89 21.97 -4.18
CA ALA A 159 54.60 23.12 -4.76
C ALA A 159 55.33 23.95 -3.69
N ARG A 160 54.72 24.16 -2.51
CA ARG A 160 55.33 24.90 -1.39
C ARG A 160 56.47 24.12 -0.73
N ARG A 161 56.45 22.78 -0.73
CA ARG A 161 57.58 21.92 -0.35
C ARG A 161 58.71 21.96 -1.39
N ALA A 162 58.39 21.82 -2.68
CA ALA A 162 59.37 21.93 -3.77
C ALA A 162 60.06 23.31 -3.77
N LYS A 163 59.30 24.40 -3.57
CA LYS A 163 59.83 25.76 -3.47
C LYS A 163 60.67 26.01 -2.21
N ARG A 164 60.41 25.30 -1.10
CA ARG A 164 61.30 25.30 0.08
C ARG A 164 62.60 24.52 -0.18
N ALA A 165 62.54 23.38 -0.88
CA ALA A 165 63.73 22.62 -1.26
C ALA A 165 64.65 23.40 -2.22
N SER A 166 64.09 24.10 -3.23
CA SER A 166 64.90 24.91 -4.15
C SER A 166 65.53 26.15 -3.47
N VAL A 167 64.85 26.76 -2.49
CA VAL A 167 65.43 27.83 -1.66
C VAL A 167 66.53 27.30 -0.75
N ALA A 168 66.37 26.12 -0.13
CA ALA A 168 67.42 25.50 0.68
C ALA A 168 68.68 25.19 -0.16
N ASN A 169 68.52 24.63 -1.36
CA ASN A 169 69.64 24.36 -2.26
C ASN A 169 70.34 25.64 -2.74
N ARG A 170 69.61 26.74 -3.00
CA ARG A 170 70.21 28.05 -3.31
C ARG A 170 70.95 28.67 -2.11
N ALA A 171 70.41 28.53 -0.90
CA ALA A 171 71.07 29.00 0.33
C ALA A 171 72.35 28.20 0.67
N SER A 172 72.45 26.95 0.22
CA SER A 172 73.69 26.17 0.29
C SER A 172 74.74 26.63 -0.74
N ALA A 173 74.32 27.08 -1.92
CA ALA A 173 75.22 27.53 -2.98
C ALA A 173 75.75 28.96 -2.76
N SER A 174 74.98 29.86 -2.14
CA SER A 174 75.35 31.28 -1.98
C SER A 174 76.21 31.59 -0.75
N LYS A 175 76.78 30.57 -0.07
CA LYS A 175 77.75 30.76 1.02
C LYS A 175 79.21 30.61 0.58
N THR A 176 79.46 30.36 -0.70
CA THR A 176 80.80 30.09 -1.25
C THR A 176 81.24 31.07 -2.35
N SER A 177 80.53 32.21 -2.49
CA SER A 177 80.90 33.30 -3.41
C SER A 177 80.88 34.64 -2.68
N SER A 178 82.07 35.16 -2.39
CA SER A 178 82.29 36.46 -1.74
C SER A 178 82.01 37.65 -2.67
N ILE A 179 81.45 38.72 -2.09
CA ILE A 179 81.82 40.13 -2.35
C ILE A 179 81.87 40.58 -3.83
N GLN A 180 80.82 41.29 -4.29
CA GLN A 180 80.99 42.51 -5.09
C GLN A 180 79.75 43.45 -5.04
N GLN A 181 79.95 44.69 -5.49
CA GLN A 181 79.19 45.95 -5.26
C GLN A 181 78.14 46.21 -6.39
N ARG A 182 77.21 47.21 -6.43
CA ARG A 182 76.55 48.20 -5.52
C ARG A 182 75.37 48.91 -6.27
N HIS A 183 74.48 49.63 -5.54
CA HIS A 183 73.77 50.91 -5.90
C HIS A 183 72.52 51.04 -6.85
N THR A 184 71.32 51.23 -6.21
CA THR A 184 70.32 52.37 -6.27
C THR A 184 69.35 52.70 -7.48
N PRO A 185 68.19 53.43 -7.26
CA PRO A 185 66.93 53.36 -8.08
C PRO A 185 66.15 54.71 -8.38
N GLY A 186 64.87 54.68 -8.88
CA GLY A 186 63.86 55.79 -8.68
C GLY A 186 62.56 55.89 -9.57
N GLN A 187 61.45 56.41 -8.99
CA GLN A 187 60.26 57.18 -9.55
C GLN A 187 59.25 56.54 -10.57
N ASP A 188 58.04 57.05 -10.95
CA ASP A 188 56.86 57.83 -10.36
C ASP A 188 55.62 57.82 -11.35
N ALA A 189 54.61 58.73 -11.33
CA ALA A 189 53.26 58.58 -10.69
C ALA A 189 52.08 59.42 -11.36
N GLN A 190 50.81 59.26 -10.90
CA GLN A 190 49.53 60.05 -11.20
C GLN A 190 48.86 59.92 -12.61
N SER A 191 47.60 60.33 -12.95
CA SER A 191 46.24 60.63 -12.35
C SER A 191 45.15 60.65 -13.52
N SER A 192 43.86 61.07 -13.54
CA SER A 192 42.87 61.78 -12.66
C SER A 192 41.34 61.42 -12.88
N LYS A 193 40.43 62.31 -13.39
CA LYS A 193 38.90 62.23 -13.44
C LYS A 193 38.25 63.09 -14.60
N THR A 194 36.93 63.37 -14.86
CA THR A 194 35.56 63.23 -14.23
C THR A 194 34.34 63.47 -15.23
N GLN A 195 33.08 63.09 -14.87
CA GLN A 195 31.71 63.59 -15.31
C GLN A 195 31.18 63.37 -16.77
N ARG A 196 29.96 62.80 -17.04
CA ARG A 196 28.50 63.24 -17.01
C ARG A 196 28.05 64.11 -18.22
N ASP A 197 26.84 64.05 -18.83
CA ASP A 197 25.58 63.27 -18.64
C ASP A 197 24.69 63.20 -19.94
N HIS A 198 23.72 62.27 -20.01
CA HIS A 198 22.38 62.30 -20.72
C HIS A 198 22.11 62.13 -22.26
N TYR A 199 21.25 61.12 -22.55
CA TYR A 199 20.02 61.04 -23.42
C TYR A 199 19.98 60.82 -24.97
N SER A 200 19.03 59.93 -25.35
CA SER A 200 18.09 59.97 -26.52
C SER A 200 18.38 59.30 -27.88
N ARG A 201 17.68 58.17 -28.15
CA ARG A 201 17.10 57.66 -29.43
C ARG A 201 18.07 57.38 -30.61
N SER A 202 17.84 56.44 -31.54
CA SER A 202 16.65 55.67 -32.01
C SER A 202 17.01 54.29 -32.62
N HIS A 203 16.03 53.48 -33.02
CA HIS A 203 16.23 52.21 -33.76
C HIS A 203 16.70 52.41 -35.21
N GLN A 204 17.44 51.42 -35.77
CA GLN A 204 17.02 50.69 -36.97
C GLN A 204 17.79 49.38 -37.22
N ASN A 205 17.06 48.38 -37.75
CA ASN A 205 17.47 47.10 -38.35
C ASN A 205 16.20 46.58 -39.09
N PRO A 206 16.26 45.65 -40.08
CA PRO A 206 17.40 44.91 -40.61
C PRO A 206 17.60 45.11 -42.14
N ILE A 207 18.52 44.34 -42.74
CA ILE A 207 18.65 44.13 -44.20
C ILE A 207 18.45 42.63 -44.53
N SER A 208 18.08 42.32 -45.77
CA SER A 208 17.37 41.08 -46.16
C SER A 208 18.08 40.24 -47.25
N THR A 209 17.64 38.97 -47.39
CA THR A 209 17.71 38.12 -48.61
C THR A 209 19.11 37.68 -49.12
N LEU A 210 19.34 36.60 -49.90
CA LEU A 210 18.52 35.94 -50.95
C LEU A 210 19.05 34.51 -51.34
N THR A 211 18.22 33.45 -51.28
CA THR A 211 18.30 32.18 -52.10
C THR A 211 19.55 31.24 -52.00
N LYS A 212 19.65 30.02 -52.61
CA LYS A 212 18.85 29.23 -53.59
C LYS A 212 19.21 27.71 -53.58
N ARG A 213 18.22 26.80 -53.79
CA ARG A 213 18.26 25.49 -54.53
C ARG A 213 19.35 24.41 -54.21
N SER A 214 19.28 23.14 -54.66
CA SER A 214 18.19 22.14 -54.86
C SER A 214 18.77 20.82 -55.45
N ASN A 215 18.25 19.64 -55.07
CA ASN A 215 18.09 18.35 -55.82
C ASN A 215 17.76 17.22 -54.79
N ARG A 216 16.95 16.15 -55.00
CA ARG A 216 16.83 15.09 -56.06
C ARG A 216 18.09 14.19 -56.17
N SER A 217 18.05 12.87 -56.39
CA SER A 217 17.02 11.79 -56.47
C SER A 217 17.76 10.45 -56.77
N SER A 218 17.33 9.20 -56.49
CA SER A 218 16.17 8.55 -55.81
C SER A 218 16.40 7.01 -55.79
N SER A 219 15.37 6.18 -55.50
CA SER A 219 15.23 4.72 -55.82
C SER A 219 16.17 3.72 -55.09
N SER A 220 15.84 2.43 -54.89
CA SER A 220 14.58 1.63 -54.96
C SER A 220 14.81 0.20 -54.42
N SER A 221 13.75 -0.63 -54.27
CA SER A 221 13.72 -2.12 -54.41
C SER A 221 14.65 -2.98 -53.49
N SER A 222 14.40 -4.21 -53.03
CA SER A 222 13.40 -5.31 -53.12
C SER A 222 14.10 -6.53 -52.44
N SER A 223 13.54 -7.70 -52.05
CA SER A 223 12.18 -8.29 -51.91
C SER A 223 12.32 -9.65 -51.17
N SER A 224 11.20 -10.31 -50.83
CA SER A 224 10.94 -11.78 -50.95
C SER A 224 12.04 -12.76 -50.43
N SER A 225 11.87 -13.42 -49.27
CA SER A 225 11.13 -14.71 -49.06
C SER A 225 12.13 -15.91 -48.95
N ASP A 226 11.80 -17.19 -48.70
CA ASP A 226 10.53 -17.95 -48.63
C ASP A 226 10.42 -18.83 -47.33
N GLU A 227 10.23 -20.16 -47.45
CA GLU A 227 9.71 -21.10 -46.43
C GLU A 227 10.53 -22.43 -46.37
N ASP A 228 10.29 -23.30 -45.35
CA ASP A 228 10.23 -24.78 -45.47
C ASP A 228 9.81 -25.45 -44.13
N GLU A 229 9.29 -26.69 -44.19
CA GLU A 229 8.47 -27.34 -43.13
C GLU A 229 9.13 -28.46 -42.27
N GLU A 230 8.31 -29.23 -41.55
CA GLU A 230 8.57 -30.25 -40.52
C GLU A 230 9.31 -31.53 -41.01
N ASP A 231 9.86 -32.36 -40.11
CA ASP A 231 9.20 -33.66 -39.77
C ASP A 231 9.79 -34.50 -38.60
N SER A 232 8.89 -34.97 -37.73
CA SER A 232 8.83 -36.31 -37.07
C SER A 232 9.76 -36.88 -35.97
N PHE A 233 9.07 -37.67 -35.12
CA PHE A 233 9.43 -38.94 -34.42
C PHE A 233 10.36 -39.05 -33.20
N SER A 234 10.18 -40.17 -32.48
CA SER A 234 10.51 -40.40 -31.06
C SER A 234 10.89 -41.86 -30.76
N ASN A 235 11.75 -42.13 -29.75
CA ASN A 235 11.44 -43.04 -28.60
C ASN A 235 12.63 -43.33 -27.66
N ASN A 236 12.30 -43.65 -26.39
CA ASN A 236 13.08 -44.36 -25.36
C ASN A 236 14.45 -43.77 -24.91
N GLY A 237 14.93 -43.96 -23.67
CA GLY A 237 14.29 -44.48 -22.44
C GLY A 237 15.21 -45.39 -21.59
N THR A 238 15.42 -45.04 -20.30
CA THR A 238 15.99 -45.89 -19.19
C THR A 238 17.45 -46.42 -19.33
N VAL A 239 18.23 -46.78 -18.29
CA VAL A 239 18.36 -46.35 -16.87
C VAL A 239 19.71 -46.86 -16.26
N MET A 240 20.24 -46.20 -15.21
CA MET A 240 21.30 -46.62 -14.22
C MET A 240 22.62 -47.33 -14.62
N GLY A 241 23.71 -47.05 -13.87
CA GLY A 241 24.82 -48.03 -13.68
C GLY A 241 26.23 -47.49 -13.34
N MET A 242 26.66 -47.63 -12.08
CA MET A 242 28.09 -47.75 -11.64
C MET A 242 28.56 -49.23 -11.82
N PRO A 243 29.86 -49.68 -11.67
CA PRO A 243 30.92 -49.22 -10.75
C PRO A 243 32.40 -49.23 -11.31
N PRO A 244 33.48 -49.84 -10.71
CA PRO A 244 34.47 -49.05 -9.95
C PRO A 244 36.00 -49.34 -10.14
N THR A 245 36.83 -48.46 -9.55
CA THR A 245 38.18 -48.62 -8.95
C THR A 245 39.14 -49.79 -9.27
N SER A 246 40.39 -49.48 -9.68
CA SER A 246 41.69 -50.06 -9.20
C SER A 246 42.90 -49.51 -10.02
N ALA A 247 44.19 -49.57 -9.63
CA ALA A 247 44.86 -49.54 -8.31
C ALA A 247 46.42 -49.48 -8.46
N LEU A 248 47.13 -48.67 -7.63
CA LEU A 248 48.56 -48.83 -7.17
C LEU A 248 49.70 -48.70 -8.26
N VAL A 249 51.01 -48.44 -8.00
CA VAL A 249 51.80 -48.16 -6.76
C VAL A 249 53.14 -47.38 -7.01
N ASP A 250 53.66 -46.72 -5.97
CA ASP A 250 55.01 -46.20 -5.59
C ASP A 250 56.14 -45.80 -6.56
N ALA A 251 56.77 -44.63 -6.29
CA ALA A 251 58.15 -44.47 -5.74
C ALA A 251 58.65 -43.01 -5.88
N SER A 252 59.45 -42.37 -4.99
CA SER A 252 59.92 -42.66 -3.61
C SER A 252 60.43 -41.37 -2.92
N GLY A 253 60.51 -41.33 -1.58
CA GLY A 253 61.22 -40.28 -0.81
C GLY A 253 62.77 -40.41 -0.87
N SER A 254 63.59 -39.73 -0.05
CA SER A 254 63.35 -38.89 1.14
C SER A 254 64.56 -37.97 1.50
N PRO A 255 64.49 -37.06 2.51
CA PRO A 255 65.49 -35.99 2.75
C PRO A 255 66.29 -36.04 4.08
N ALA A 256 67.42 -35.30 4.13
CA ALA A 256 68.12 -34.72 5.31
C ALA A 256 69.09 -33.60 4.81
N ASN A 257 69.42 -32.46 5.46
CA ASN A 257 69.71 -32.10 6.86
C ASN A 257 71.08 -32.68 7.34
N PRO A 258 71.94 -32.01 8.17
CA PRO A 258 71.77 -30.73 8.89
C PRO A 258 73.01 -29.76 8.95
N GLN A 259 72.82 -28.58 9.59
CA GLN A 259 73.82 -27.84 10.42
C GLN A 259 75.10 -27.27 9.74
N ASN A 260 75.92 -26.35 10.31
CA ASN A 260 75.88 -25.59 11.59
C ASN A 260 76.70 -24.26 11.56
N VAL A 261 76.66 -23.53 12.70
CA VAL A 261 77.75 -22.68 13.28
C VAL A 261 78.04 -21.28 12.68
N SER A 262 78.63 -20.44 13.53
CA SER A 262 78.83 -18.98 13.42
C SER A 262 80.32 -18.57 13.34
N ALA A 263 80.63 -17.29 13.05
CA ALA A 263 81.42 -16.42 13.97
C ALA A 263 81.98 -15.09 13.37
N SER A 264 81.80 -13.99 14.14
CA SER A 264 82.80 -12.92 14.42
C SER A 264 83.10 -11.76 13.44
N ARG A 265 83.64 -10.67 14.03
CA ARG A 265 84.28 -9.44 13.46
C ARG A 265 83.30 -8.42 12.80
N ARG A 266 83.08 -7.17 13.28
CA ARG A 266 83.71 -6.23 14.25
C ARG A 266 84.81 -5.31 13.68
N PHE A 267 84.69 -4.00 13.98
CA PHE A 267 85.63 -2.86 13.92
C PHE A 267 85.60 -1.80 12.78
N LEU A 268 85.21 -0.59 13.20
CA LEU A 268 85.57 0.79 12.80
C LEU A 268 86.02 1.15 11.36
N SER A 269 85.26 2.08 10.76
CA SER A 269 85.77 3.42 10.43
C SER A 269 84.62 4.45 10.37
N GLY A 270 84.96 5.73 10.30
CA GLY A 270 84.06 6.86 10.04
C GLY A 270 84.85 8.17 10.07
N PRO A 271 84.23 9.35 9.89
CA PRO A 271 82.87 9.61 9.41
C PRO A 271 82.85 10.08 7.93
N ASP A 272 81.75 9.90 7.20
CA ASP A 272 81.65 10.46 5.84
C ASP A 272 80.25 10.92 5.43
N LEU A 273 80.17 11.94 4.58
CA LEU A 273 78.94 12.68 4.30
C LEU A 273 78.05 11.96 3.27
N HIS A 274 77.07 11.19 3.75
CA HIS A 274 76.07 10.62 2.85
C HIS A 274 75.03 11.66 2.39
N LYS A 275 75.08 11.95 1.08
CA LYS A 275 74.15 12.79 0.33
C LYS A 275 72.71 12.31 0.52
N SER A 276 71.76 13.24 0.66
CA SER A 276 70.33 12.92 0.63
C SER A 276 69.95 12.29 -0.71
N THR A 277 69.35 11.10 -0.65
CA THR A 277 68.95 10.32 -1.82
C THR A 277 67.61 10.82 -2.40
N PRO A 278 67.35 10.62 -3.70
CA PRO A 278 66.13 11.10 -4.37
C PRO A 278 64.89 10.22 -4.10
N SER A 279 64.81 9.54 -2.95
CA SER A 279 63.73 8.62 -2.60
C SER A 279 62.36 9.29 -2.57
N ASP A 280 62.26 10.40 -1.86
CA ASP A 280 60.95 10.89 -1.38
C ASP A 280 60.12 11.48 -2.51
N LEU A 281 60.75 12.12 -3.49
CA LEU A 281 60.06 12.62 -4.69
C LEU A 281 59.62 11.48 -5.60
N HIS A 282 60.45 10.44 -5.75
CA HIS A 282 60.10 9.27 -6.57
C HIS A 282 58.94 8.47 -5.96
N TRP A 283 58.98 8.21 -4.64
CA TRP A 283 57.86 7.59 -3.92
C TRP A 283 56.59 8.45 -3.94
N THR A 284 56.71 9.78 -3.87
CA THR A 284 55.55 10.68 -3.96
C THR A 284 54.92 10.66 -5.36
N LEU A 285 55.73 10.73 -6.43
CA LEU A 285 55.24 10.66 -7.80
C LEU A 285 54.66 9.28 -8.13
N TRP A 286 55.31 8.20 -7.70
CA TRP A 286 54.80 6.84 -7.85
C TRP A 286 53.48 6.65 -7.10
N TYR A 287 53.33 7.21 -5.90
CA TYR A 287 52.08 7.20 -5.14
C TYR A 287 50.97 7.96 -5.86
N PHE A 288 51.24 9.14 -6.42
CA PHE A 288 50.25 9.90 -7.19
C PHE A 288 49.88 9.23 -8.52
N GLU A 289 50.82 8.63 -9.25
CA GLU A 289 50.49 7.86 -10.46
C GLU A 289 49.76 6.55 -10.12
N THR A 290 50.08 5.89 -9.01
CA THR A 290 49.32 4.71 -8.53
C THR A 290 47.90 5.09 -8.11
N ILE A 291 47.70 6.28 -7.51
CA ILE A 291 46.36 6.82 -7.24
C ILE A 291 45.64 7.20 -8.54
N LYS A 292 46.33 7.80 -9.51
CA LYS A 292 45.76 8.23 -10.79
C LYS A 292 45.32 7.04 -11.64
N LEU A 293 46.18 6.03 -11.79
CA LEU A 293 45.84 4.73 -12.37
C LEU A 293 44.72 4.05 -11.58
N GLY A 294 44.82 4.03 -10.25
CA GLY A 294 43.79 3.46 -9.37
C GLY A 294 42.42 4.15 -9.51
N ILE A 295 42.37 5.46 -9.76
CA ILE A 295 41.14 6.21 -10.04
C ILE A 295 40.66 5.93 -11.47
N GLN A 296 41.55 5.91 -12.46
CA GLN A 296 41.20 5.64 -13.86
C GLN A 296 40.62 4.22 -14.02
N GLU A 297 41.28 3.19 -13.48
CA GLU A 297 40.77 1.81 -13.49
C GLU A 297 39.48 1.68 -12.68
N ARG A 298 39.39 2.29 -11.48
CA ARG A 298 38.15 2.26 -10.69
C ARG A 298 36.99 2.97 -11.36
N ILE A 299 37.22 4.01 -12.17
CA ILE A 299 36.17 4.66 -12.97
C ILE A 299 35.52 3.67 -13.96
N PHE A 300 36.30 2.78 -14.58
CA PHE A 300 35.78 1.73 -15.46
C PHE A 300 34.95 0.67 -14.73
N PHE A 301 35.07 0.52 -13.41
CA PHE A 301 34.18 -0.32 -12.59
C PHE A 301 32.99 0.45 -11.99
N PHE A 302 33.22 1.67 -11.52
CA PHE A 302 32.18 2.48 -10.87
C PHE A 302 31.14 3.03 -11.86
N ILE A 303 31.50 3.39 -13.09
CA ILE A 303 30.50 3.86 -14.07
C ILE A 303 29.50 2.74 -14.43
N PRO A 304 29.91 1.52 -14.83
CA PRO A 304 28.97 0.43 -15.04
C PRO A 304 28.14 0.10 -13.79
N LEU A 305 28.76 0.04 -12.61
CA LEU A 305 28.04 -0.24 -11.36
C LEU A 305 26.98 0.84 -11.04
N PHE A 306 27.31 2.12 -11.22
CA PHE A 306 26.38 3.24 -11.06
C PHE A 306 25.22 3.15 -12.06
N VAL A 307 25.52 2.88 -13.34
CA VAL A 307 24.52 2.75 -14.41
C VAL A 307 23.61 1.56 -14.15
N THR A 308 24.15 0.40 -13.75
CA THR A 308 23.36 -0.77 -13.34
C THR A 308 22.49 -0.47 -12.12
N ALA A 309 23.02 0.20 -11.09
CA ALA A 309 22.23 0.60 -9.91
C ALA A 309 21.10 1.58 -10.27
N LEU A 310 21.34 2.52 -11.20
CA LEU A 310 20.33 3.44 -11.71
C LEU A 310 19.22 2.71 -12.48
N PHE A 311 19.59 1.81 -13.39
CA PHE A 311 18.62 0.99 -14.13
C PHE A 311 17.83 0.03 -13.21
N LEU A 312 18.46 -0.55 -12.19
CA LEU A 312 17.77 -1.36 -11.18
C LEU A 312 16.80 -0.51 -10.34
N SER A 313 17.21 0.68 -9.91
CA SER A 313 16.36 1.61 -9.14
C SER A 313 15.15 2.10 -9.95
N LEU A 314 15.37 2.47 -11.21
CA LEU A 314 14.30 2.83 -12.14
C LEU A 314 13.38 1.64 -12.46
N GLY A 315 13.95 0.46 -12.71
CA GLY A 315 13.22 -0.78 -12.97
C GLY A 315 12.34 -1.20 -11.80
N VAL A 316 12.85 -1.14 -10.57
CA VAL A 316 12.07 -1.37 -9.34
C VAL A 316 10.98 -0.31 -9.20
N THR A 317 11.29 0.97 -9.40
CA THR A 317 10.32 2.07 -9.29
C THR A 317 9.15 1.91 -10.26
N LEU A 318 9.43 1.60 -11.53
CA LEU A 318 8.42 1.31 -12.54
C LEU A 318 7.67 0.00 -12.25
N PHE A 319 8.35 -1.00 -11.71
CA PHE A 319 7.71 -2.26 -11.35
C PHE A 319 6.74 -2.11 -10.17
N VAL A 320 7.07 -1.32 -9.15
CA VAL A 320 6.18 -1.06 -7.99
C VAL A 320 5.21 0.11 -8.21
N GLU A 321 5.22 0.74 -9.39
CA GLU A 321 4.26 1.80 -9.73
C GLU A 321 2.82 1.27 -9.56
N ARG A 322 2.00 2.03 -8.85
CA ARG A 322 0.59 1.70 -8.57
C ARG A 322 0.42 0.32 -7.95
N THR A 323 1.32 -0.07 -7.04
CA THR A 323 1.16 -1.34 -6.32
C THR A 323 -0.16 -1.33 -5.55
N CYS A 324 -1.00 -2.31 -5.89
CA CYS A 324 -2.16 -2.73 -5.14
C CYS A 324 -1.73 -3.84 -4.19
N ILE A 325 -2.03 -3.70 -2.90
CA ILE A 325 -1.83 -4.71 -1.87
C ILE A 325 -3.19 -4.95 -1.25
N CYS A 326 -3.72 -6.18 -1.33
CA CYS A 326 -4.96 -6.60 -0.69
C CYS A 326 -4.67 -7.66 0.39
N ILE A 327 -5.58 -7.87 1.35
CA ILE A 327 -5.56 -9.06 2.24
C ILE A 327 -6.84 -9.90 2.09
N HIS A 328 -6.92 -11.02 2.83
CA HIS A 328 -8.07 -11.93 2.89
C HIS A 328 -8.69 -12.28 1.51
N PRO A 329 -7.96 -13.03 0.65
CA PRO A 329 -6.58 -13.51 0.79
C PRO A 329 -5.55 -12.44 0.39
N GLN A 330 -4.29 -12.59 0.81
CA GLN A 330 -3.22 -11.70 0.38
C GLN A 330 -3.00 -11.77 -1.13
N GLN A 331 -3.04 -10.62 -1.80
CA GLN A 331 -2.73 -10.47 -3.22
C GLN A 331 -1.99 -9.15 -3.45
N ILE A 332 -0.89 -9.22 -4.20
CA ILE A 332 -0.13 -8.05 -4.64
C ILE A 332 -0.21 -8.00 -6.16
N SER A 333 -0.52 -6.83 -6.72
CA SER A 333 -0.41 -6.58 -8.16
C SER A 333 0.11 -5.17 -8.40
N THR A 334 0.95 -5.00 -9.41
CA THR A 334 1.45 -3.69 -9.87
C THR A 334 0.91 -3.38 -11.26
N ARG A 335 1.09 -2.14 -11.73
CA ARG A 335 0.63 -1.71 -13.07
C ARG A 335 1.03 -2.70 -14.16
N ILE A 336 2.32 -3.09 -14.18
CA ILE A 336 2.87 -4.02 -15.18
C ILE A 336 2.17 -5.40 -15.09
N THR A 337 1.99 -5.95 -13.89
CA THR A 337 1.31 -7.24 -13.74
C THR A 337 -0.17 -7.20 -14.15
N ARG A 338 -0.86 -6.06 -13.98
CA ARG A 338 -2.24 -5.87 -14.44
C ARG A 338 -2.32 -5.73 -15.97
N MET A 339 -1.37 -5.03 -16.59
CA MET A 339 -1.27 -4.96 -18.05
C MET A 339 -1.03 -6.35 -18.67
N LEU A 340 -0.16 -7.16 -18.09
CA LEU A 340 0.11 -8.54 -18.55
C LEU A 340 -1.09 -9.50 -18.36
N GLN A 341 -2.07 -9.14 -17.53
CA GLN A 341 -3.34 -9.88 -17.36
C GLN A 341 -4.43 -9.44 -18.36
N GLY A 342 -4.15 -8.47 -19.23
CA GLY A 342 -5.19 -7.82 -20.06
C GLY A 342 -6.10 -6.89 -19.25
N VAL A 343 -7.12 -6.32 -19.90
CA VAL A 343 -8.11 -5.43 -19.26
C VAL A 343 -9.23 -6.21 -18.58
N SER A 344 -9.63 -5.81 -17.37
CA SER A 344 -10.70 -6.50 -16.64
C SER A 344 -12.11 -5.99 -16.98
N CYS A 345 -12.21 -4.87 -17.72
CA CYS A 345 -13.39 -4.46 -18.47
C CYS A 345 -13.00 -4.27 -19.95
N GLN A 346 -13.74 -4.90 -20.86
CA GLN A 346 -13.39 -4.95 -22.29
C GLN A 346 -14.22 -3.89 -23.05
N PRO A 347 -13.67 -3.25 -24.10
CA PRO A 347 -14.42 -2.36 -24.99
C PRO A 347 -15.66 -3.01 -25.62
N HIS A 348 -16.59 -2.17 -26.10
CA HIS A 348 -17.77 -2.56 -26.88
C HIS A 348 -18.73 -3.54 -26.20
N LYS A 349 -18.71 -3.61 -24.85
CA LYS A 349 -19.66 -4.41 -24.06
C LYS A 349 -19.90 -3.83 -22.67
N VAL A 350 -20.99 -4.24 -22.05
CA VAL A 350 -21.18 -4.13 -20.60
C VAL A 350 -20.25 -5.13 -19.90
N CYS A 351 -19.64 -4.72 -18.78
CA CYS A 351 -18.61 -5.51 -18.10
C CYS A 351 -19.14 -6.35 -16.92
N PHE A 352 -20.25 -5.90 -16.32
CA PHE A 352 -21.12 -6.58 -15.35
C PHE A 352 -22.29 -5.67 -14.96
N ASN A 353 -23.39 -6.27 -14.49
CA ASN A 353 -24.60 -5.60 -13.99
C ASN A 353 -24.88 -5.97 -12.54
N TYR A 354 -25.33 -5.01 -11.73
CA TYR A 354 -25.75 -5.22 -10.35
C TYR A 354 -26.88 -4.25 -9.97
N LEU A 355 -27.66 -4.62 -8.96
CA LEU A 355 -28.75 -3.81 -8.43
C LEU A 355 -28.37 -3.31 -7.04
N THR A 356 -28.65 -2.05 -6.74
CA THR A 356 -28.56 -1.52 -5.38
C THR A 356 -29.93 -1.08 -4.86
N LEU A 357 -30.18 -1.35 -3.58
CA LEU A 357 -31.45 -1.07 -2.93
C LEU A 357 -31.60 0.46 -2.66
N PRO A 358 -32.68 1.11 -3.11
CA PRO A 358 -32.99 2.52 -2.80
C PRO A 358 -33.87 2.71 -1.56
N GLU A 359 -34.09 3.96 -1.13
CA GLU A 359 -34.87 4.28 0.08
C GLU A 359 -36.33 3.77 0.05
N LYS A 360 -36.98 3.63 -1.13
CA LYS A 360 -38.32 3.01 -1.26
C LYS A 360 -38.32 1.74 -2.13
N PRO A 361 -37.88 0.58 -1.63
CA PRO A 361 -37.76 -0.69 -2.37
C PRO A 361 -39.03 -1.26 -3.06
N ALA A 362 -40.20 -0.74 -2.74
CA ALA A 362 -41.47 -1.12 -3.37
C ALA A 362 -41.78 -0.30 -4.64
N GLU A 363 -41.14 0.87 -4.81
CA GLU A 363 -41.46 1.88 -5.83
C GLU A 363 -40.24 2.31 -6.65
N GLU A 364 -39.04 1.90 -6.23
CA GLU A 364 -37.74 2.35 -6.75
C GLU A 364 -36.78 1.16 -6.89
N MET A 365 -35.89 1.21 -7.89
CA MET A 365 -34.75 0.30 -8.04
C MET A 365 -33.58 1.04 -8.70
N ILE A 366 -32.34 0.84 -8.22
CA ILE A 366 -31.16 1.40 -8.85
C ILE A 366 -30.45 0.28 -9.61
N VAL A 367 -30.40 0.41 -10.94
CA VAL A 367 -29.65 -0.49 -11.82
C VAL A 367 -28.28 0.12 -12.07
N LYS A 368 -27.20 -0.62 -11.81
CA LYS A 368 -25.83 -0.16 -12.04
C LYS A 368 -25.07 -1.13 -12.93
N PHE A 369 -24.25 -0.59 -13.84
CA PHE A 369 -23.39 -1.36 -14.71
C PHE A 369 -22.11 -0.60 -15.03
N HIS A 370 -21.05 -1.30 -15.44
CA HIS A 370 -19.76 -0.70 -15.78
C HIS A 370 -19.43 -0.94 -17.27
N ALA A 371 -18.81 0.04 -17.92
CA ALA A 371 -18.27 -0.04 -19.28
C ALA A 371 -16.87 0.61 -19.32
N SER A 372 -16.05 0.32 -20.34
CA SER A 372 -14.75 0.98 -20.55
C SER A 372 -14.79 2.07 -21.62
N SER A 373 -15.68 1.94 -22.61
CA SER A 373 -15.86 2.93 -23.67
C SER A 373 -16.53 4.21 -23.16
N VAL A 374 -16.16 5.38 -23.71
CA VAL A 374 -16.77 6.66 -23.35
C VAL A 374 -18.23 6.73 -23.84
N PRO A 375 -19.22 6.97 -22.96
CA PRO A 375 -20.63 7.04 -23.36
C PRO A 375 -21.06 8.45 -23.82
N LEU A 376 -21.90 8.49 -24.85
CA LEU A 376 -22.76 9.64 -25.20
C LEU A 376 -24.06 9.65 -24.39
N GLU A 377 -24.62 8.45 -24.20
CA GLU A 377 -25.87 8.19 -23.50
C GLU A 377 -25.79 6.80 -22.87
N SER A 378 -26.52 6.58 -21.78
CA SER A 378 -26.79 5.23 -21.27
C SER A 378 -28.19 5.15 -20.69
N ALA A 379 -28.82 4.00 -20.85
CA ALA A 379 -30.23 3.80 -20.49
C ALA A 379 -30.51 2.35 -20.09
N VAL A 380 -31.48 2.17 -19.19
CA VAL A 380 -32.13 0.89 -18.93
C VAL A 380 -33.50 0.88 -19.55
N TYR A 381 -33.77 -0.13 -20.37
CA TYR A 381 -35.10 -0.42 -20.90
C TYR A 381 -35.74 -1.51 -20.05
N TYR A 382 -37.00 -1.33 -19.65
CA TYR A 382 -37.67 -2.20 -18.70
C TYR A 382 -39.19 -2.30 -18.91
N ASP A 383 -39.78 -3.42 -18.46
CA ASP A 383 -41.20 -3.75 -18.66
C ASP A 383 -41.65 -4.79 -17.62
N THR A 384 -42.96 -4.99 -17.48
CA THR A 384 -43.56 -6.03 -16.60
C THR A 384 -43.68 -7.40 -17.28
N VAL A 385 -43.50 -7.46 -18.60
CA VAL A 385 -43.45 -8.69 -19.39
C VAL A 385 -42.10 -8.85 -20.09
N PRO A 386 -41.60 -10.08 -20.33
CA PRO A 386 -40.33 -10.29 -21.03
C PRO A 386 -40.40 -9.79 -22.48
N ARG A 387 -39.33 -9.12 -22.92
CA ARG A 387 -39.11 -8.63 -24.28
C ARG A 387 -37.91 -9.30 -24.95
N PHE A 388 -37.24 -10.24 -24.27
CA PHE A 388 -36.16 -11.08 -24.81
C PHE A 388 -35.01 -10.27 -25.42
N GLY A 389 -34.69 -9.10 -24.82
CA GLY A 389 -33.62 -8.22 -25.28
C GLY A 389 -33.98 -7.26 -26.43
N GLN A 390 -35.22 -7.25 -26.93
CA GLN A 390 -35.65 -6.35 -28.00
C GLN A 390 -35.90 -4.93 -27.45
N VAL A 391 -34.89 -4.05 -27.54
CA VAL A 391 -34.88 -2.69 -26.99
C VAL A 391 -36.15 -1.89 -27.34
N GLU A 392 -36.58 -1.96 -28.59
CA GLU A 392 -37.73 -1.22 -29.12
C GLU A 392 -39.09 -1.75 -28.65
N ALA A 393 -39.13 -2.89 -27.93
CA ALA A 393 -40.36 -3.52 -27.45
C ALA A 393 -40.69 -3.23 -25.97
N TYR A 394 -39.75 -2.69 -25.18
CA TYR A 394 -39.98 -2.32 -23.77
C TYR A 394 -40.83 -1.05 -23.67
N GLN A 395 -41.84 -1.05 -22.80
CA GLN A 395 -42.72 0.12 -22.60
C GLN A 395 -42.11 1.25 -21.77
N HIS A 396 -41.04 0.98 -21.02
CA HIS A 396 -40.39 1.97 -20.16
C HIS A 396 -38.88 2.05 -20.38
N MET A 397 -38.34 3.24 -20.14
CA MET A 397 -36.91 3.52 -20.21
C MET A 397 -36.52 4.51 -19.11
N ALA A 398 -35.35 4.32 -18.51
CA ALA A 398 -34.73 5.25 -17.57
C ALA A 398 -33.31 5.59 -18.05
N LEU A 399 -33.03 6.88 -18.23
CA LEU A 399 -31.68 7.36 -18.53
C LEU A 399 -30.77 7.21 -17.30
N CYS A 400 -29.50 6.90 -17.54
CA CYS A 400 -28.50 6.71 -16.51
C CYS A 400 -27.61 7.95 -16.37
N HIS A 401 -27.23 8.27 -15.13
CA HIS A 401 -26.03 9.07 -14.87
C HIS A 401 -24.78 8.18 -15.04
N TRP A 402 -23.65 8.74 -15.46
CA TRP A 402 -22.36 8.03 -15.46
C TRP A 402 -21.23 8.83 -14.82
N ILE A 403 -20.32 8.12 -14.16
CA ILE A 403 -19.12 8.65 -13.51
C ILE A 403 -17.91 8.22 -14.33
N ASP A 404 -17.10 9.19 -14.77
CA ASP A 404 -15.78 8.93 -15.38
C ASP A 404 -14.77 8.61 -14.27
N MET A 405 -14.21 7.39 -14.28
CA MET A 405 -13.22 6.94 -13.30
C MET A 405 -11.77 7.08 -13.80
N ARG A 406 -11.55 7.51 -15.05
CA ARG A 406 -10.20 7.79 -15.61
C ARG A 406 -9.42 8.90 -14.89
N PRO A 407 -10.03 9.84 -14.13
CA PRO A 407 -9.29 10.70 -13.21
C PRO A 407 -8.50 9.91 -12.15
N TYR A 408 -8.90 8.68 -11.81
CA TYR A 408 -8.40 7.91 -10.66
C TYR A 408 -7.79 6.55 -11.07
N ILE A 409 -8.46 5.80 -11.93
CA ILE A 409 -7.94 4.56 -12.55
C ILE A 409 -7.26 4.96 -13.87
N LYS A 410 -5.93 4.87 -13.95
CA LYS A 410 -5.14 5.12 -15.19
C LYS A 410 -4.66 3.83 -15.87
N ASP A 411 -5.09 2.69 -15.35
CA ASP A 411 -4.60 1.36 -15.73
C ASP A 411 -5.45 0.75 -16.85
N GLU A 412 -6.73 1.14 -16.92
CA GLU A 412 -7.71 0.86 -17.96
C GLU A 412 -8.82 1.92 -17.87
N ASP A 413 -9.48 2.23 -18.98
CA ASP A 413 -10.60 3.18 -18.99
C ASP A 413 -11.85 2.58 -18.31
N ARG A 414 -12.61 3.42 -17.61
CA ARG A 414 -13.77 2.97 -16.83
C ARG A 414 -14.82 4.06 -16.63
N PHE A 415 -16.08 3.67 -16.85
CA PHE A 415 -17.28 4.42 -16.55
C PHE A 415 -18.21 3.58 -15.67
N ILE A 416 -18.81 4.21 -14.66
CA ILE A 416 -19.80 3.60 -13.75
C ILE A 416 -21.15 4.25 -14.05
N HIS A 417 -22.11 3.45 -14.51
CA HIS A 417 -23.46 3.89 -14.84
C HIS A 417 -24.41 3.60 -13.67
N SER A 418 -25.33 4.53 -13.41
CA SER A 418 -26.38 4.42 -12.39
C SER A 418 -27.70 4.90 -12.98
N CYS A 419 -28.68 4.01 -13.03
CA CYS A 419 -29.96 4.21 -13.71
C CYS A 419 -31.08 4.05 -12.68
N ASP A 420 -31.76 5.15 -12.35
CA ASP A 420 -32.75 5.20 -11.28
C ASP A 420 -34.15 4.91 -11.83
N LEU A 421 -34.63 3.68 -11.63
CA LEU A 421 -36.00 3.29 -11.95
C LEU A 421 -36.88 3.72 -10.77
N THR A 422 -37.93 4.51 -11.04
CA THR A 422 -38.81 5.09 -10.03
C THR A 422 -40.26 5.01 -10.48
N SER A 423 -41.21 5.20 -9.54
CA SER A 423 -42.65 5.01 -9.79
C SER A 423 -43.02 3.58 -10.23
N LEU A 424 -42.23 2.60 -9.79
CA LEU A 424 -42.49 1.18 -10.01
C LEU A 424 -43.71 0.73 -9.20
N THR A 425 -44.40 -0.30 -9.69
CA THR A 425 -45.51 -0.93 -8.95
C THR A 425 -44.94 -1.88 -7.88
N PRO A 426 -45.45 -1.87 -6.63
CA PRO A 426 -45.06 -2.83 -5.60
C PRO A 426 -45.33 -4.30 -5.96
N ASN A 427 -44.62 -5.23 -5.32
CA ASN A 427 -44.75 -6.69 -5.48
C ASN A 427 -44.66 -7.21 -6.94
N THR A 428 -44.10 -6.41 -7.85
CA THR A 428 -44.18 -6.61 -9.31
C THR A 428 -42.84 -7.07 -9.86
N THR A 429 -42.89 -8.00 -10.82
CA THR A 429 -41.70 -8.43 -11.57
C THR A 429 -41.43 -7.45 -12.70
N TYR A 430 -40.17 -7.00 -12.80
CA TYR A 430 -39.70 -6.17 -13.91
C TYR A 430 -38.56 -6.88 -14.64
N TYR A 431 -38.71 -7.00 -15.96
CA TYR A 431 -37.69 -7.45 -16.90
C TYR A 431 -36.94 -6.24 -17.44
N PHE A 432 -35.62 -6.32 -17.61
CA PHE A 432 -34.80 -5.19 -18.03
C PHE A 432 -33.52 -5.59 -18.79
N ILE A 433 -33.01 -4.63 -19.56
CA ILE A 433 -31.67 -4.65 -20.17
C ILE A 433 -30.97 -3.31 -19.99
N THR A 434 -29.65 -3.35 -19.89
CA THR A 434 -28.75 -2.18 -19.86
C THR A 434 -28.23 -1.89 -21.27
N THR A 435 -28.08 -0.59 -21.58
CA THR A 435 -27.61 -0.11 -22.88
C THR A 435 -26.73 1.14 -22.71
N PHE A 436 -25.78 1.34 -23.64
CA PHE A 436 -25.07 2.61 -23.78
C PHE A 436 -24.71 2.89 -25.23
N VAL A 437 -24.56 4.16 -25.58
CA VAL A 437 -24.10 4.59 -26.91
C VAL A 437 -22.67 5.07 -26.80
N GLU A 438 -21.76 4.46 -27.55
CA GLU A 438 -20.33 4.82 -27.55
C GLU A 438 -20.07 6.13 -28.30
N GLN A 439 -19.23 7.00 -27.74
CA GLN A 439 -18.90 8.29 -28.33
C GLN A 439 -18.04 8.18 -29.61
N GLU A 440 -17.11 7.23 -29.65
CA GLU A 440 -16.17 7.07 -30.77
C GLU A 440 -16.85 6.42 -32.00
N THR A 441 -17.66 5.39 -31.77
CA THR A 441 -18.29 4.58 -32.83
C THR A 441 -19.73 5.00 -33.14
N SER A 442 -20.34 5.86 -32.30
CA SER A 442 -21.80 6.16 -32.30
C SER A 442 -22.70 4.92 -32.24
N THR A 443 -22.16 3.77 -31.79
CA THR A 443 -22.85 2.48 -31.79
C THR A 443 -23.56 2.25 -30.45
N ARG A 444 -24.82 1.80 -30.49
CA ARG A 444 -25.53 1.33 -29.30
C ARG A 444 -25.05 -0.07 -28.94
N ILE A 445 -24.43 -0.19 -27.78
CA ILE A 445 -24.14 -1.45 -27.10
C ILE A 445 -25.37 -1.83 -26.26
N VAL A 446 -25.75 -3.12 -26.32
CA VAL A 446 -26.90 -3.69 -25.62
C VAL A 446 -26.43 -4.93 -24.87
N GLU A 447 -26.86 -5.11 -23.61
CA GLU A 447 -26.58 -6.33 -22.86
C GLU A 447 -27.24 -7.56 -23.51
N ASN A 448 -26.51 -8.67 -23.60
CA ASN A 448 -26.93 -9.85 -24.35
C ASN A 448 -28.00 -10.71 -23.64
N ARG A 449 -28.34 -10.34 -22.40
CA ARG A 449 -29.24 -11.09 -21.52
C ARG A 449 -30.26 -10.15 -20.90
N GLU A 450 -31.53 -10.42 -21.16
CA GLU A 450 -32.63 -9.88 -20.36
C GLU A 450 -32.51 -10.40 -18.92
N MET A 451 -32.45 -9.47 -17.98
CA MET A 451 -32.43 -9.72 -16.55
C MET A 451 -33.81 -9.41 -15.96
N LYS A 452 -34.08 -9.82 -14.72
CA LYS A 452 -35.30 -9.42 -14.01
C LYS A 452 -35.05 -9.21 -12.53
N PHE A 453 -35.89 -8.39 -11.91
CA PHE A 453 -35.98 -8.22 -10.47
C PHE A 453 -37.45 -8.18 -10.03
N LYS A 454 -37.68 -8.11 -8.72
CA LYS A 454 -39.01 -7.94 -8.15
C LYS A 454 -38.98 -6.80 -7.14
N THR A 455 -39.94 -5.87 -7.20
CA THR A 455 -40.12 -4.84 -6.17
C THR A 455 -40.66 -5.45 -4.89
N GLN A 456 -40.35 -4.84 -3.74
CA GLN A 456 -40.95 -5.26 -2.47
C GLN A 456 -42.46 -5.03 -2.45
N HIS A 457 -43.17 -5.75 -1.60
CA HIS A 457 -44.55 -5.43 -1.28
C HIS A 457 -44.63 -4.09 -0.52
N ASN A 458 -45.76 -3.41 -0.64
CA ASN A 458 -46.06 -2.18 0.10
C ASN A 458 -47.21 -2.48 1.07
N SER A 459 -47.00 -3.45 1.97
CA SER A 459 -48.03 -4.01 2.85
C SER A 459 -47.80 -3.65 4.33
N PRO A 460 -48.86 -3.38 5.12
CA PRO A 460 -48.75 -3.15 6.56
C PRO A 460 -48.64 -4.42 7.41
N SER A 461 -48.81 -5.61 6.82
CA SER A 461 -48.98 -6.87 7.56
C SER A 461 -48.18 -8.06 7.01
N GLU A 462 -47.75 -8.04 5.74
CA GLU A 462 -46.88 -9.09 5.18
C GLU A 462 -45.44 -8.90 5.69
N PRO A 463 -44.69 -9.98 6.02
CA PRO A 463 -43.31 -9.85 6.44
C PRO A 463 -42.39 -9.49 5.26
N VAL A 464 -41.41 -8.63 5.49
CA VAL A 464 -40.28 -8.46 4.56
C VAL A 464 -39.19 -9.45 4.93
N ARG A 465 -38.76 -10.26 3.95
CA ARG A 465 -37.65 -11.20 4.08
C ARG A 465 -36.37 -10.68 3.44
N PHE A 466 -35.26 -10.73 4.16
CA PHE A 466 -33.93 -10.34 3.66
C PHE A 466 -32.80 -11.12 4.35
N ALA A 467 -31.59 -11.08 3.77
CA ALA A 467 -30.38 -11.63 4.37
C ALA A 467 -29.42 -10.54 4.81
N VAL A 468 -28.66 -10.78 5.88
CA VAL A 468 -27.60 -9.89 6.39
C VAL A 468 -26.32 -10.70 6.67
N SER A 469 -25.18 -10.21 6.20
CA SER A 469 -23.86 -10.60 6.72
C SER A 469 -22.84 -9.48 6.42
N GLY A 470 -21.58 -9.71 6.71
CA GLY A 470 -20.48 -8.77 6.44
C GLY A 470 -19.13 -9.50 6.47
N ASP A 471 -18.05 -8.75 6.27
CA ASP A 471 -16.68 -9.29 6.31
C ASP A 471 -16.47 -10.35 5.22
N ARG A 472 -16.80 -9.96 3.98
CA ARG A 472 -16.87 -10.85 2.82
C ARG A 472 -15.48 -11.17 2.25
N GLN A 473 -14.94 -12.32 2.63
CA GLN A 473 -13.65 -12.78 2.13
C GLN A 473 -13.59 -12.82 0.60
N SER A 474 -12.69 -12.02 0.04
CA SER A 474 -12.64 -11.78 -1.40
C SER A 474 -12.27 -13.06 -2.17
N MET A 475 -13.04 -13.40 -3.21
CA MET A 475 -12.91 -14.63 -4.02
C MET A 475 -13.15 -15.97 -3.27
N SER A 476 -13.45 -15.98 -1.98
CA SER A 476 -13.59 -17.20 -1.17
C SER A 476 -14.75 -18.10 -1.62
N THR A 477 -14.55 -19.41 -1.55
CA THR A 477 -15.60 -20.41 -1.78
C THR A 477 -16.67 -20.36 -0.68
N ILE A 478 -16.29 -20.04 0.56
CA ILE A 478 -17.21 -19.95 1.70
C ILE A 478 -18.14 -18.73 1.55
N SER A 479 -17.61 -17.58 1.15
CA SER A 479 -18.42 -16.38 0.84
C SER A 479 -19.39 -16.61 -0.31
N LYS A 480 -19.00 -17.42 -1.31
CA LYS A 480 -19.88 -17.83 -2.43
C LYS A 480 -20.96 -18.79 -1.98
N ALA A 481 -20.62 -19.77 -1.13
CA ALA A 481 -21.59 -20.68 -0.53
C ALA A 481 -22.61 -19.93 0.33
N ILE A 482 -22.20 -18.98 1.18
CA ILE A 482 -23.12 -18.13 1.96
C ILE A 482 -24.04 -17.30 1.05
N LEU A 483 -23.48 -16.65 0.01
CA LEU A 483 -24.31 -15.89 -0.93
C LEU A 483 -25.35 -16.80 -1.58
N HIS A 484 -24.96 -17.98 -2.07
CA HIS A 484 -25.86 -18.93 -2.69
C HIS A 484 -26.92 -19.48 -1.72
N GLN A 485 -26.53 -19.91 -0.52
CA GLN A 485 -27.45 -20.39 0.51
C GLN A 485 -28.49 -19.33 0.89
N ALA A 486 -28.13 -18.05 0.87
CA ALA A 486 -29.05 -16.94 1.07
C ALA A 486 -29.98 -16.69 -0.13
N THR A 487 -29.52 -16.85 -1.37
CA THR A 487 -30.41 -16.67 -2.54
C THR A 487 -31.50 -17.74 -2.60
N LEU A 488 -31.23 -18.96 -2.11
CA LEU A 488 -32.22 -20.04 -1.99
C LEU A 488 -33.39 -19.73 -1.02
N GLN A 489 -33.29 -18.70 -0.16
CA GLN A 489 -34.29 -18.42 0.89
C GLN A 489 -35.46 -17.52 0.45
N ASP A 490 -35.51 -17.11 -0.82
CA ASP A 490 -36.47 -16.12 -1.37
C ASP A 490 -36.36 -14.75 -0.69
N ILE A 491 -35.14 -14.20 -0.65
CA ILE A 491 -34.84 -12.88 -0.07
C ILE A 491 -35.15 -11.72 -1.02
N SER A 492 -35.72 -10.64 -0.47
CA SER A 492 -36.01 -9.40 -1.22
C SER A 492 -34.77 -8.54 -1.48
N PHE A 493 -33.71 -8.70 -0.67
CA PHE A 493 -32.40 -8.05 -0.81
C PHE A 493 -31.36 -8.74 0.10
N PHE A 494 -30.08 -8.49 -0.16
CA PHE A 494 -28.96 -8.94 0.67
C PHE A 494 -28.21 -7.71 1.23
N VAL A 495 -27.92 -7.70 2.53
CA VAL A 495 -27.15 -6.64 3.21
C VAL A 495 -25.71 -7.08 3.44
N LEU A 496 -24.74 -6.25 3.01
CA LEU A 496 -23.31 -6.38 3.34
C LEU A 496 -22.88 -5.27 4.32
N GLY A 497 -22.63 -5.64 5.58
CA GLY A 497 -22.28 -4.74 6.68
C GLY A 497 -20.83 -4.23 6.68
N GLY A 498 -20.34 -3.76 5.54
CA GLY A 498 -18.95 -3.33 5.37
C GLY A 498 -17.98 -4.48 5.12
N ASP A 499 -16.77 -4.11 4.71
CA ASP A 499 -15.69 -5.02 4.31
C ASP A 499 -16.16 -5.95 3.17
N LEU A 500 -16.56 -5.32 2.06
CA LEU A 500 -17.21 -5.95 0.91
C LEU A 500 -16.21 -6.73 0.06
N VAL A 501 -15.00 -6.19 -0.12
CA VAL A 501 -14.02 -6.72 -1.10
C VAL A 501 -12.58 -6.79 -0.61
N TYR A 502 -12.23 -6.18 0.52
CA TYR A 502 -10.85 -6.12 1.04
C TYR A 502 -9.87 -5.55 -0.02
N ASP A 503 -10.18 -4.38 -0.58
CA ASP A 503 -9.29 -3.60 -1.46
C ASP A 503 -8.45 -2.57 -0.69
N ASN A 504 -8.77 -2.37 0.59
CA ASN A 504 -8.06 -1.56 1.57
C ASN A 504 -8.13 -0.06 1.25
N GLY A 505 -9.20 0.39 0.60
CA GLY A 505 -9.35 1.75 0.04
C GLY A 505 -8.32 2.10 -1.04
N MET A 506 -7.50 1.14 -1.50
CA MET A 506 -6.48 1.40 -2.51
C MET A 506 -7.12 1.43 -3.90
N ILE A 507 -7.21 2.61 -4.52
CA ILE A 507 -7.78 2.80 -5.87
C ILE A 507 -7.23 1.82 -6.92
N HIS A 508 -5.92 1.50 -6.87
CA HIS A 508 -5.28 0.53 -7.78
C HIS A 508 -5.76 -0.92 -7.61
N CYS A 509 -6.51 -1.22 -6.56
CA CYS A 509 -7.14 -2.51 -6.28
C CYS A 509 -8.58 -2.62 -6.83
N TYR A 510 -9.03 -1.70 -7.68
CA TYR A 510 -10.32 -1.75 -8.40
C TYR A 510 -10.66 -3.13 -9.01
N ARG A 511 -9.64 -3.91 -9.41
CA ARG A 511 -9.81 -5.29 -9.91
C ARG A 511 -10.43 -6.28 -8.91
N ARG A 512 -10.56 -5.91 -7.63
CA ARG A 512 -11.34 -6.67 -6.63
C ARG A 512 -12.84 -6.42 -6.73
N TRP A 513 -13.25 -5.16 -6.88
CA TRP A 513 -14.64 -4.81 -7.15
C TRP A 513 -15.13 -5.44 -8.46
N ASP A 514 -14.30 -5.40 -9.50
CA ASP A 514 -14.53 -6.11 -10.77
C ASP A 514 -14.72 -7.63 -10.66
N LYS A 515 -14.17 -8.27 -9.62
CA LYS A 515 -14.41 -9.68 -9.32
C LYS A 515 -15.68 -9.84 -8.49
N PHE A 516 -15.85 -9.01 -7.47
CA PHE A 516 -17.03 -9.00 -6.61
C PHE A 516 -18.32 -8.82 -7.40
N PHE A 517 -18.42 -7.81 -8.27
CA PHE A 517 -19.65 -7.57 -9.03
C PHE A 517 -19.95 -8.68 -10.04
N ARG A 518 -18.94 -9.33 -10.65
CA ARG A 518 -19.16 -10.52 -11.49
C ARG A 518 -19.55 -11.76 -10.69
N GLU A 519 -19.00 -11.94 -9.49
CA GLU A 519 -19.46 -12.98 -8.56
C GLU A 519 -20.90 -12.70 -8.09
N TYR A 520 -21.27 -11.44 -7.87
CA TYR A 520 -22.61 -11.05 -7.47
C TYR A 520 -23.62 -11.13 -8.62
N GLU A 521 -23.23 -10.78 -9.85
CA GLU A 521 -24.04 -10.98 -11.07
C GLU A 521 -24.31 -12.47 -11.36
N ALA A 522 -23.32 -13.33 -11.11
CA ALA A 522 -23.43 -14.77 -11.34
C ALA A 522 -24.23 -15.50 -10.25
N TYR A 523 -24.01 -15.17 -8.97
CA TYR A 523 -24.53 -15.92 -7.82
C TYR A 523 -25.55 -15.16 -6.95
N GLY A 524 -25.63 -13.84 -7.05
CA GLY A 524 -26.59 -12.97 -6.36
C GLY A 524 -27.99 -12.94 -7.01
N ASN A 525 -28.46 -14.10 -7.48
CA ASN A 525 -29.78 -14.26 -8.07
C ASN A 525 -30.40 -15.62 -7.69
N TYR A 526 -31.72 -15.73 -7.81
CA TYR A 526 -32.47 -16.98 -7.65
C TYR A 526 -33.63 -17.04 -8.64
N ASN A 527 -33.81 -18.18 -9.34
CA ASN A 527 -34.80 -18.34 -10.42
C ASN A 527 -34.77 -17.19 -11.46
N GLY A 528 -33.58 -16.64 -11.72
CA GLY A 528 -33.33 -15.49 -12.60
C GLY A 528 -33.67 -14.12 -12.02
N TYR A 529 -34.21 -14.02 -10.80
CA TYR A 529 -34.42 -12.76 -10.10
C TYR A 529 -33.12 -12.29 -9.48
N TYR A 530 -32.64 -11.12 -9.91
CA TYR A 530 -31.50 -10.43 -9.30
C TYR A 530 -31.87 -9.89 -7.94
N ILE A 531 -31.03 -10.15 -6.94
CA ILE A 531 -31.24 -9.75 -5.55
C ILE A 531 -30.51 -8.42 -5.32
N PRO A 532 -31.22 -7.31 -5.00
CA PRO A 532 -30.59 -6.02 -4.72
C PRO A 532 -29.59 -6.11 -3.58
N LEU A 533 -28.43 -5.49 -3.76
CA LEU A 533 -27.45 -5.27 -2.71
C LEU A 533 -27.85 -4.05 -1.89
N LEU A 534 -27.80 -4.16 -0.57
CA LEU A 534 -27.69 -3.05 0.37
C LEU A 534 -26.34 -3.15 1.08
N ALA A 535 -25.65 -2.05 1.34
CA ALA A 535 -24.38 -2.11 2.05
C ALA A 535 -24.14 -0.93 3.00
N SER A 536 -23.35 -1.18 4.03
CA SER A 536 -22.63 -0.14 4.80
C SER A 536 -21.17 -0.11 4.38
N ILE A 537 -20.47 0.97 4.73
CA ILE A 537 -19.02 1.08 4.55
C ILE A 537 -18.28 0.36 5.70
N GLY A 538 -17.28 -0.45 5.40
CA GLY A 538 -16.37 -1.04 6.39
C GLY A 538 -15.02 -0.34 6.41
N ASN A 539 -14.18 -0.63 7.40
CA ASN A 539 -12.88 0.04 7.50
C ASN A 539 -11.90 -0.44 6.43
N HIS A 540 -12.15 -1.59 5.79
CA HIS A 540 -11.35 -2.08 4.66
C HIS A 540 -11.70 -1.39 3.33
N GLU A 541 -12.79 -0.61 3.27
CA GLU A 541 -13.01 0.33 2.18
C GLU A 541 -12.33 1.69 2.43
N GLY A 542 -11.86 1.96 3.66
CA GLY A 542 -11.02 3.10 4.00
C GLY A 542 -9.53 2.83 3.78
N LEU A 543 -8.80 3.81 3.22
CA LEU A 543 -7.39 3.71 2.85
C LEU A 543 -6.50 3.13 3.97
N PHE A 544 -5.99 1.92 3.79
CA PHE A 544 -5.27 1.10 4.78
C PHE A 544 -6.03 0.88 6.10
N TRP A 545 -7.23 0.30 6.03
CA TRP A 545 -7.99 -0.16 7.20
C TRP A 545 -8.49 0.98 8.11
N GLN A 546 -8.46 2.22 7.64
CA GLN A 546 -8.58 3.40 8.49
C GLN A 546 -10.04 3.85 8.72
N PHE A 547 -10.20 4.50 9.87
CA PHE A 547 -11.39 5.25 10.27
C PHE A 547 -11.04 6.75 10.26
N GLY A 548 -12.02 7.62 10.01
CA GLY A 548 -11.83 9.07 9.91
C GLY A 548 -11.19 9.53 8.59
N VAL A 549 -11.38 8.75 7.51
CA VAL A 549 -10.85 9.03 6.17
C VAL A 549 -11.77 9.96 5.38
N THR A 550 -11.24 10.64 4.36
CA THR A 550 -12.06 11.42 3.43
C THR A 550 -12.81 10.53 2.43
N PRO A 551 -13.89 11.03 1.77
CA PRO A 551 -14.56 10.27 0.70
C PRO A 551 -13.65 9.87 -0.47
N LEU A 552 -12.56 10.63 -0.71
CA LEU A 552 -11.55 10.31 -1.73
C LEU A 552 -10.63 9.16 -1.30
N GLU A 553 -10.42 8.98 0.00
CA GLU A 553 -9.70 7.84 0.59
C GLU A 553 -10.59 6.59 0.77
N ALA A 554 -11.89 6.72 0.46
CA ALA A 554 -12.87 5.63 0.34
C ALA A 554 -13.48 5.53 -1.07
N LEU A 555 -12.80 6.12 -2.08
CA LEU A 555 -13.35 6.43 -3.40
C LEU A 555 -14.06 5.26 -4.10
N ASN A 556 -13.52 4.05 -4.01
CA ASN A 556 -14.11 2.88 -4.66
C ASN A 556 -15.51 2.59 -4.12
N TYR A 557 -15.69 2.54 -2.79
CA TYR A 557 -17.01 2.39 -2.18
C TYR A 557 -17.93 3.56 -2.56
N VAL A 558 -17.43 4.80 -2.42
CA VAL A 558 -18.22 6.02 -2.62
C VAL A 558 -18.81 6.11 -4.04
N GLN A 559 -18.08 5.66 -5.07
CA GLN A 559 -18.56 5.69 -6.46
C GLN A 559 -19.30 4.41 -6.90
N MET A 560 -18.85 3.24 -6.47
CA MET A 560 -19.41 1.97 -6.93
C MET A 560 -20.73 1.63 -6.22
N ILE A 561 -20.89 1.95 -4.94
CA ILE A 561 -22.08 1.58 -4.15
C ILE A 561 -22.92 2.82 -3.82
N SER A 562 -24.16 2.91 -4.34
CA SER A 562 -25.10 4.01 -4.05
C SER A 562 -26.51 3.49 -3.76
N HIS A 563 -27.16 4.05 -2.73
CA HIS A 563 -28.42 3.55 -2.13
C HIS A 563 -29.56 4.58 -2.12
N LYS A 564 -29.43 5.62 -2.95
CA LYS A 564 -30.37 6.72 -3.04
C LYS A 564 -30.43 7.23 -4.47
N VAL A 565 -31.65 7.45 -4.95
CA VAL A 565 -31.94 8.01 -6.28
C VAL A 565 -31.29 9.39 -6.44
N GLY A 566 -30.59 9.60 -7.56
CA GLY A 566 -29.86 10.83 -7.88
C GLY A 566 -28.55 11.05 -7.10
N ASP A 567 -28.10 10.11 -6.27
CA ASP A 567 -26.99 10.32 -5.33
C ASP A 567 -25.65 9.81 -5.87
N THR A 568 -25.03 10.61 -6.76
CA THR A 568 -23.78 10.29 -7.48
C THR A 568 -22.59 11.18 -7.11
N GLY A 569 -22.72 12.03 -6.08
CA GLY A 569 -21.68 12.96 -5.64
C GLY A 569 -20.57 12.33 -4.78
N LEU A 570 -19.39 12.95 -4.75
CA LEU A 570 -18.27 12.53 -3.88
C LEU A 570 -18.45 12.93 -2.41
N ASP A 571 -19.20 14.00 -2.14
CA ASP A 571 -19.47 14.57 -0.82
C ASP A 571 -20.74 14.01 -0.14
N ARG A 572 -21.40 13.07 -0.83
CA ARG A 572 -22.66 12.45 -0.41
C ARG A 572 -22.57 11.73 0.93
N LYS A 573 -23.73 11.49 1.53
CA LYS A 573 -23.85 10.86 2.85
C LYS A 573 -23.93 9.34 2.70
N LEU A 574 -23.17 8.62 3.51
CA LEU A 574 -23.09 7.15 3.49
C LEU A 574 -24.10 6.49 4.45
N ASN A 575 -24.93 7.28 5.13
CA ASN A 575 -26.02 6.85 5.98
C ASN A 575 -27.37 7.09 5.28
N HIS A 576 -28.25 6.11 5.31
CA HIS A 576 -29.52 6.08 4.56
C HIS A 576 -30.55 5.19 5.28
N ILE A 577 -31.85 5.33 4.95
CA ILE A 577 -32.93 4.58 5.62
C ILE A 577 -33.92 4.01 4.60
N HIS A 578 -34.01 2.69 4.57
CA HIS A 578 -34.85 1.93 3.66
C HIS A 578 -36.17 1.59 4.33
N LEU A 579 -37.29 1.89 3.67
CA LEU A 579 -38.62 1.45 4.10
C LEU A 579 -38.80 -0.05 3.80
N LEU A 580 -39.30 -0.81 4.78
CA LEU A 580 -39.61 -2.23 4.66
C LEU A 580 -41.12 -2.41 4.90
N GLY A 581 -41.85 -2.77 3.85
CA GLY A 581 -43.32 -2.79 3.84
C GLY A 581 -43.90 -1.42 4.21
N GLN A 582 -44.95 -1.40 5.04
CA GLN A 582 -45.47 -0.19 5.70
C GLN A 582 -45.30 -0.24 7.22
N HIS A 583 -44.31 -0.97 7.74
CA HIS A 583 -44.22 -1.27 9.17
C HIS A 583 -42.81 -1.18 9.76
N SER A 584 -41.74 -1.32 8.97
CA SER A 584 -40.36 -1.33 9.47
C SER A 584 -39.45 -0.44 8.63
N THR A 585 -38.31 -0.05 9.19
CA THR A 585 -37.24 0.68 8.49
C THR A 585 -35.89 0.13 8.88
N LEU A 586 -35.01 -0.07 7.89
CA LEU A 586 -33.60 -0.42 8.08
C LEU A 586 -32.74 0.81 7.84
N THR A 587 -32.15 1.35 8.90
CA THR A 587 -31.17 2.44 8.86
C THR A 587 -29.77 1.86 8.68
N ILE A 588 -29.04 2.33 7.68
CA ILE A 588 -27.61 2.07 7.52
C ILE A 588 -26.82 3.24 8.11
N LEU A 589 -25.81 2.93 8.92
CA LEU A 589 -24.92 3.91 9.55
C LEU A 589 -23.45 3.65 9.21
N ASP A 590 -22.66 4.73 9.24
CA ASP A 590 -21.21 4.74 9.07
C ASP A 590 -20.53 4.76 10.45
N SER A 591 -19.77 3.71 10.79
CA SER A 591 -19.12 3.53 12.10
C SER A 591 -17.88 4.40 12.33
N GLY A 592 -17.82 5.60 11.73
CA GLY A 592 -16.64 6.46 11.79
C GLY A 592 -15.64 6.25 10.67
N ILE A 593 -16.00 5.58 9.56
CA ILE A 593 -15.10 5.40 8.40
C ILE A 593 -14.92 6.74 7.70
N VAL A 594 -16.01 7.35 7.22
CA VAL A 594 -16.00 8.69 6.59
C VAL A 594 -16.76 9.71 7.43
N GLN A 595 -17.82 9.29 8.11
CA GLN A 595 -18.68 10.12 8.94
C GLN A 595 -18.65 9.67 10.39
N THR A 596 -18.49 10.61 11.31
CA THR A 596 -18.48 10.27 12.74
C THR A 596 -19.86 9.83 13.22
N HIS A 597 -19.90 8.96 14.23
CA HIS A 597 -21.11 8.57 14.95
C HIS A 597 -21.94 9.81 15.34
N GLN A 598 -21.30 10.84 15.92
CA GLN A 598 -21.94 12.09 16.36
C GLN A 598 -22.60 12.87 15.19
N SER A 599 -21.97 12.93 14.01
CA SER A 599 -22.53 13.67 12.86
C SER A 599 -23.83 13.08 12.30
N GLN A 600 -24.15 11.83 12.62
CA GLN A 600 -25.37 11.15 12.14
C GLN A 600 -26.55 11.32 13.11
N VAL A 601 -26.32 11.72 14.37
CA VAL A 601 -27.33 11.77 15.44
C VAL A 601 -28.51 12.68 15.10
N ALA A 602 -28.26 13.94 14.75
CA ALA A 602 -29.33 14.91 14.48
C ALA A 602 -30.17 14.56 13.25
N TRP A 603 -29.56 13.90 12.25
CA TRP A 603 -30.28 13.35 11.09
C TRP A 603 -31.16 12.17 11.51
N MET A 604 -30.61 11.23 12.27
CA MET A 604 -31.33 10.03 12.72
C MET A 604 -32.53 10.40 13.61
N ASP A 605 -32.34 11.32 14.55
CA ASP A 605 -33.40 11.86 15.42
C ASP A 605 -34.52 12.52 14.61
N ASN A 606 -34.17 13.36 13.63
CA ASN A 606 -35.15 14.00 12.74
C ASN A 606 -35.92 12.97 11.89
N MET A 607 -35.22 12.03 11.25
CA MET A 607 -35.85 11.04 10.37
C MET A 607 -36.78 10.07 11.14
N TRP A 608 -36.40 9.68 12.36
CA TRP A 608 -37.18 8.80 13.23
C TRP A 608 -38.27 9.51 14.04
N SER A 609 -38.18 10.83 14.29
CA SER A 609 -39.29 11.62 14.86
C SER A 609 -40.33 12.06 13.82
N THR A 610 -39.95 12.19 12.55
CA THR A 610 -40.83 12.71 11.48
C THR A 610 -41.21 11.63 10.46
N LYS A 611 -40.44 11.48 9.37
CA LYS A 611 -40.74 10.62 8.20
C LYS A 611 -41.06 9.17 8.58
N TYR A 612 -40.41 8.64 9.62
CA TYR A 612 -40.50 7.24 10.02
C TYR A 612 -40.98 7.04 11.47
N ALA A 613 -41.74 7.97 12.05
CA ALA A 613 -42.19 7.87 13.45
C ALA A 613 -42.80 6.49 13.80
N ASN A 614 -43.76 6.02 12.99
CA ASN A 614 -44.59 4.86 13.28
C ASN A 614 -44.01 3.50 12.80
N THR A 615 -42.72 3.43 12.47
CA THR A 615 -42.06 2.19 12.01
C THR A 615 -41.30 1.48 13.15
N ASN A 616 -41.13 0.16 13.04
CA ASN A 616 -40.10 -0.55 13.78
C ASN A 616 -38.72 -0.12 13.26
N LYS A 617 -37.74 0.05 14.15
CA LYS A 617 -36.39 0.49 13.78
C LYS A 617 -35.42 -0.70 13.80
N LEU A 618 -34.82 -0.99 12.66
CA LEU A 618 -33.68 -1.88 12.51
C LEU A 618 -32.47 -1.03 12.12
N VAL A 619 -31.27 -1.41 12.57
CA VAL A 619 -30.03 -0.71 12.23
C VAL A 619 -28.98 -1.70 11.74
N ALA A 620 -28.14 -1.30 10.78
CA ALA A 620 -26.96 -2.07 10.39
C ALA A 620 -25.76 -1.14 10.18
N TYR A 621 -24.60 -1.57 10.67
CA TYR A 621 -23.34 -0.83 10.60
C TYR A 621 -22.16 -1.77 10.82
N HIS A 622 -20.94 -1.29 10.55
CA HIS A 622 -19.77 -2.16 10.50
C HIS A 622 -19.18 -2.46 11.89
N ALA A 623 -18.64 -1.47 12.60
CA ALA A 623 -17.93 -1.70 13.86
C ALA A 623 -18.93 -1.89 15.03
N PRO A 624 -18.85 -2.99 15.81
CA PRO A 624 -19.85 -3.34 16.83
C PRO A 624 -19.80 -2.42 18.05
N MET A 625 -20.97 -1.97 18.51
CA MET A 625 -21.19 -1.39 19.83
C MET A 625 -21.03 -2.42 20.94
N TYR A 626 -21.32 -3.70 20.66
CA TYR A 626 -21.23 -4.82 21.61
C TYR A 626 -20.31 -5.94 21.08
N PRO A 627 -18.99 -5.73 20.99
CA PRO A 627 -18.06 -6.70 20.40
C PRO A 627 -18.02 -8.03 21.16
N SER A 628 -17.76 -9.13 20.45
CA SER A 628 -17.57 -10.46 21.06
C SER A 628 -16.10 -10.91 21.18
N SER A 629 -15.18 -10.27 20.44
CA SER A 629 -13.74 -10.56 20.47
C SER A 629 -12.84 -9.42 20.96
N ARG A 630 -13.32 -8.18 20.93
CA ARG A 630 -12.55 -6.98 21.31
C ARG A 630 -12.82 -6.54 22.75
N ASP A 631 -11.93 -5.69 23.25
CA ASP A 631 -12.18 -4.88 24.45
C ASP A 631 -13.51 -4.13 24.30
N PHE A 632 -14.35 -4.17 25.34
CA PHE A 632 -15.65 -3.51 25.35
C PHE A 632 -15.53 -2.00 25.11
N ASP A 633 -14.51 -1.35 25.65
CA ASP A 633 -14.35 0.11 25.59
C ASP A 633 -13.54 0.60 24.38
N TYR A 634 -13.21 -0.29 23.44
CA TYR A 634 -12.53 0.07 22.20
C TYR A 634 -13.26 1.22 21.47
N ILE A 635 -12.47 2.14 20.92
CA ILE A 635 -12.91 3.52 20.62
C ILE A 635 -14.15 3.61 19.73
N TRP A 636 -14.35 2.70 18.78
CA TRP A 636 -15.51 2.76 17.88
C TRP A 636 -16.79 2.27 18.56
N GLY A 637 -16.74 1.15 19.28
CA GLY A 637 -17.88 0.64 20.04
C GLY A 637 -18.31 1.57 21.17
N SER A 638 -17.35 2.09 21.96
CA SER A 638 -17.64 3.06 23.03
C SER A 638 -18.15 4.41 22.48
N THR A 639 -17.69 4.83 21.30
CA THR A 639 -18.25 6.01 20.60
C THR A 639 -19.66 5.73 20.06
N GLY A 640 -19.92 4.54 19.51
CA GLY A 640 -21.26 4.11 19.08
C GLY A 640 -22.25 4.12 20.24
N ARG A 641 -21.92 3.45 21.36
CA ARG A 641 -22.73 3.47 22.59
C ARG A 641 -22.98 4.91 23.07
N LYS A 642 -21.97 5.77 23.10
CA LYS A 642 -22.10 7.18 23.54
C LYS A 642 -23.07 8.02 22.68
N TYR A 643 -23.16 7.80 21.37
CA TYR A 643 -23.87 8.70 20.45
C TYR A 643 -25.12 8.10 19.79
N TRP A 644 -25.21 6.78 19.64
CA TRP A 644 -26.32 6.11 18.96
C TRP A 644 -27.27 5.38 19.92
N GLU A 645 -26.75 4.74 20.97
CA GLU A 645 -27.57 3.99 21.94
C GLU A 645 -28.69 4.83 22.57
N PRO A 646 -28.49 6.10 23.00
CA PRO A 646 -29.58 6.91 23.53
C PRO A 646 -30.70 7.20 22.52
N LEU A 647 -30.43 7.09 21.22
CA LEU A 647 -31.45 7.13 20.16
C LEU A 647 -32.05 5.75 19.92
N PHE A 648 -31.27 4.67 20.06
CA PHE A 648 -31.78 3.30 19.94
C PHE A 648 -32.81 3.00 21.04
N ASP A 649 -32.53 3.40 22.28
CA ASP A 649 -33.49 3.38 23.39
C ASP A 649 -34.70 4.29 23.12
N LYS A 650 -34.46 5.58 22.79
CA LYS A 650 -35.54 6.58 22.55
C LYS A 650 -36.56 6.17 21.48
N TYR A 651 -36.13 5.37 20.49
CA TYR A 651 -36.96 4.93 19.37
C TYR A 651 -37.23 3.41 19.35
N ASN A 652 -36.96 2.69 20.45
CA ASN A 652 -37.17 1.25 20.61
C ASN A 652 -36.61 0.42 19.42
N VAL A 653 -35.32 0.58 19.12
CA VAL A 653 -34.64 -0.20 18.07
C VAL A 653 -34.72 -1.69 18.40
N THR A 654 -35.25 -2.47 17.47
CA THR A 654 -35.57 -3.88 17.64
C THR A 654 -34.30 -4.74 17.58
N VAL A 655 -33.53 -4.58 16.50
CA VAL A 655 -32.27 -5.28 16.27
C VAL A 655 -31.23 -4.37 15.63
N GLY A 656 -29.98 -4.49 16.10
CA GLY A 656 -28.79 -3.99 15.42
C GLY A 656 -27.96 -5.11 14.80
N PHE A 657 -27.59 -4.97 13.52
CA PHE A 657 -26.71 -5.89 12.82
C PHE A 657 -25.29 -5.33 12.79
N GLU A 658 -24.35 -6.04 13.40
CA GLU A 658 -22.96 -5.63 13.62
C GLU A 658 -21.97 -6.61 12.96
N HIS A 659 -20.75 -6.14 12.65
CA HIS A 659 -19.79 -6.84 11.76
C HIS A 659 -18.36 -6.72 12.33
N HIS A 660 -17.30 -6.70 11.51
CA HIS A 660 -15.91 -6.32 11.87
C HIS A 660 -15.12 -7.26 12.80
N ASP A 661 -15.78 -8.07 13.63
CA ASP A 661 -15.13 -8.95 14.61
C ASP A 661 -14.77 -10.33 14.03
N HIS A 662 -15.35 -10.71 12.89
CA HIS A 662 -15.13 -12.00 12.22
C HIS A 662 -15.62 -13.20 13.06
N LEU A 663 -16.78 -13.08 13.71
CA LEU A 663 -17.39 -14.13 14.54
C LEU A 663 -18.90 -14.20 14.34
N PHE A 664 -19.52 -15.25 14.88
CA PHE A 664 -20.95 -15.29 15.16
C PHE A 664 -21.22 -14.80 16.59
N LYS A 665 -22.21 -13.91 16.73
CA LYS A 665 -22.66 -13.31 17.98
C LYS A 665 -24.17 -13.13 18.00
N ARG A 666 -24.77 -13.36 19.18
CA ARG A 666 -26.06 -12.77 19.58
C ARG A 666 -25.97 -12.27 21.02
N THR A 667 -26.38 -11.03 21.27
CA THR A 667 -26.53 -10.49 22.63
C THR A 667 -27.81 -10.97 23.31
N LYS A 668 -27.93 -10.71 24.60
CA LYS A 668 -29.22 -10.57 25.29
C LYS A 668 -29.93 -9.30 24.79
N MET A 669 -31.15 -9.06 25.22
CA MET A 669 -31.80 -7.76 24.99
C MET A 669 -31.22 -6.72 25.97
N LEU A 670 -30.75 -5.60 25.43
CA LEU A 670 -30.02 -4.56 26.16
C LEU A 670 -30.71 -3.19 26.01
N SER A 671 -30.73 -2.40 27.06
CA SER A 671 -30.97 -0.95 27.01
C SER A 671 -29.68 -0.17 27.30
N THR A 672 -29.78 1.16 27.40
CA THR A 672 -28.73 2.11 27.79
C THR A 672 -27.67 1.53 28.75
N GLU A 673 -26.39 1.77 28.44
CA GLU A 673 -25.21 1.30 29.19
C GLU A 673 -25.07 -0.24 29.26
N GLY A 674 -25.76 -0.98 28.37
CA GLY A 674 -25.69 -2.44 28.27
C GLY A 674 -26.51 -3.17 29.32
N GLN A 675 -27.46 -2.49 29.97
CA GLN A 675 -28.32 -3.10 30.98
C GLN A 675 -29.22 -4.17 30.35
N ILE A 676 -29.18 -5.39 30.88
CA ILE A 676 -29.99 -6.51 30.39
C ILE A 676 -31.44 -6.31 30.80
N VAL A 677 -32.37 -6.37 29.85
CA VAL A 677 -33.81 -6.18 30.06
C VAL A 677 -34.64 -7.25 29.37
N GLU A 678 -35.78 -7.62 29.96
CA GLU A 678 -36.70 -8.65 29.42
C GLU A 678 -37.53 -8.17 28.21
N LYS A 679 -37.64 -6.84 28.03
CA LYS A 679 -38.46 -6.19 27.00
C LYS A 679 -38.01 -4.75 26.76
N GLY A 680 -38.30 -4.21 25.59
CA GLY A 680 -38.12 -2.80 25.22
C GLY A 680 -36.69 -2.41 24.79
N GLY A 681 -35.69 -3.27 24.99
CA GLY A 681 -34.32 -3.04 24.54
C GLY A 681 -34.02 -3.56 23.13
N THR A 682 -32.80 -3.31 22.67
CA THR A 682 -32.24 -3.79 21.40
C THR A 682 -31.52 -5.12 21.58
N ILE A 683 -31.61 -6.02 20.60
CA ILE A 683 -30.71 -7.18 20.47
C ILE A 683 -29.70 -6.93 19.34
N TYR A 684 -28.42 -7.20 19.59
CA TYR A 684 -27.35 -7.05 18.60
C TYR A 684 -26.93 -8.43 18.06
N LEU A 685 -26.93 -8.57 16.74
CA LEU A 685 -26.67 -9.79 15.99
C LEU A 685 -25.47 -9.62 15.05
N GLY A 686 -24.74 -10.70 14.77
CA GLY A 686 -23.67 -10.70 13.77
C GLY A 686 -22.28 -10.86 14.37
N ASP A 687 -21.53 -9.76 14.45
CA ASP A 687 -20.05 -9.65 14.41
C ASP A 687 -19.39 -10.07 13.08
N GLY A 688 -20.22 -10.42 12.08
CA GLY A 688 -19.85 -10.63 10.68
C GLY A 688 -18.97 -11.86 10.45
N SER A 689 -19.34 -12.72 9.49
CA SER A 689 -18.49 -13.88 9.16
C SER A 689 -18.77 -14.44 7.76
N MET A 690 -18.85 -13.59 6.73
CA MET A 690 -19.09 -14.01 5.35
C MET A 690 -17.81 -14.57 4.69
N GLY A 691 -17.22 -15.61 5.28
CA GLY A 691 -16.02 -16.29 4.78
C GLY A 691 -14.71 -15.84 5.43
N ILE A 692 -14.70 -14.85 6.32
CA ILE A 692 -13.66 -14.71 7.35
C ILE A 692 -14.24 -15.10 8.70
N SER A 693 -13.52 -15.91 9.45
CA SER A 693 -13.80 -16.16 10.86
C SER A 693 -12.49 -16.19 11.64
N ARG A 694 -12.50 -15.69 12.87
CA ARG A 694 -11.43 -15.89 13.86
C ARG A 694 -11.75 -17.15 14.69
N PRO A 695 -10.75 -17.80 15.31
CA PRO A 695 -11.02 -18.70 16.42
C PRO A 695 -11.85 -17.97 17.49
N ASP A 696 -12.74 -18.68 18.17
CA ASP A 696 -13.41 -18.13 19.35
C ASP A 696 -12.33 -17.81 20.42
N PRO A 697 -12.29 -16.59 20.98
CA PRO A 697 -11.27 -16.22 21.94
C PRO A 697 -11.58 -16.83 23.32
N VAL A 698 -11.24 -18.12 23.48
CA VAL A 698 -11.47 -18.91 24.70
C VAL A 698 -10.84 -18.25 25.94
N ASP A 699 -9.70 -17.57 25.78
CA ASP A 699 -9.01 -16.84 26.83
C ASP A 699 -9.69 -15.51 27.22
N ILE A 700 -10.68 -15.03 26.45
CA ILE A 700 -11.50 -13.85 26.77
C ILE A 700 -12.85 -14.34 27.31
N PRO A 701 -13.13 -14.18 28.61
CA PRO A 701 -14.41 -14.54 29.21
C PRO A 701 -15.58 -13.95 28.42
N VAL A 702 -16.59 -14.78 28.12
CA VAL A 702 -17.79 -14.38 27.38
C VAL A 702 -18.42 -13.16 28.07
N PRO A 703 -18.47 -11.97 27.42
CA PRO A 703 -19.01 -10.76 28.05
C PRO A 703 -20.44 -10.96 28.52
N HIS A 704 -20.78 -10.38 29.68
CA HIS A 704 -22.06 -10.63 30.37
C HIS A 704 -23.31 -10.31 29.53
N PHE A 705 -23.19 -9.40 28.54
CA PHE A 705 -24.23 -9.00 27.61
C PHE A 705 -24.44 -10.00 26.44
N LEU A 706 -23.53 -10.95 26.22
CA LEU A 706 -23.72 -12.00 25.20
C LEU A 706 -24.72 -13.07 25.67
N ALA A 707 -25.50 -13.57 24.71
CA ALA A 707 -26.28 -14.79 24.84
C ALA A 707 -25.59 -15.96 24.11
N LYS A 708 -24.97 -15.70 22.95
CA LYS A 708 -24.15 -16.67 22.20
C LYS A 708 -22.94 -15.99 21.53
N ARG A 709 -21.84 -16.73 21.41
CA ARG A 709 -20.62 -16.44 20.63
C ARG A 709 -20.19 -17.72 19.89
N GLY A 710 -19.47 -17.61 18.78
CA GLY A 710 -18.81 -18.75 18.16
C GLY A 710 -18.04 -18.44 16.88
N SER A 711 -17.09 -19.32 16.53
CA SER A 711 -16.41 -19.31 15.24
C SER A 711 -17.24 -20.08 14.20
N ARG A 712 -18.22 -19.40 13.57
CA ARG A 712 -19.05 -19.98 12.49
C ARG A 712 -19.35 -18.96 11.40
N PHE A 713 -18.99 -19.32 10.16
CA PHE A 713 -19.34 -18.52 8.98
C PHE A 713 -20.87 -18.56 8.79
N HIS A 714 -21.51 -17.41 8.60
CA HIS A 714 -22.98 -17.35 8.58
C HIS A 714 -23.53 -16.12 7.85
N PHE A 715 -24.84 -16.19 7.58
CA PHE A 715 -25.70 -15.03 7.36
C PHE A 715 -26.90 -15.10 8.30
N TRP A 716 -27.50 -13.96 8.60
CA TRP A 716 -28.80 -13.87 9.25
C TRP A 716 -29.88 -13.77 8.19
N LEU A 717 -30.74 -14.79 8.12
CA LEU A 717 -32.01 -14.70 7.41
C LEU A 717 -33.03 -14.04 8.34
N VAL A 718 -33.63 -12.94 7.89
CA VAL A 718 -34.52 -12.10 8.68
C VAL A 718 -35.89 -12.05 8.02
N ASP A 719 -36.91 -12.47 8.75
CA ASP A 719 -38.32 -12.22 8.46
C ASP A 719 -38.82 -11.16 9.46
N ILE A 720 -39.17 -9.95 9.00
CA ILE A 720 -39.70 -8.89 9.88
C ILE A 720 -41.10 -8.45 9.43
N ALA A 721 -42.05 -8.50 10.34
CA ALA A 721 -43.41 -8.00 10.15
C ALA A 721 -43.65 -6.75 11.03
N ARG A 722 -44.93 -6.38 11.20
CA ARG A 722 -45.34 -5.28 12.08
C ARG A 722 -45.08 -5.56 13.55
N ASP A 723 -45.47 -6.74 14.04
CA ASP A 723 -45.55 -7.03 15.48
C ASP A 723 -44.83 -8.33 15.88
N TRP A 724 -44.17 -9.00 14.93
CA TRP A 724 -43.28 -10.13 15.14
C TRP A 724 -42.06 -10.06 14.21
N GLY A 725 -40.98 -10.75 14.56
CA GLY A 725 -39.80 -10.95 13.73
C GLY A 725 -39.05 -12.23 14.08
N THR A 726 -38.51 -12.90 13.06
CA THR A 726 -37.71 -14.13 13.18
C THR A 726 -36.35 -13.93 12.53
N TYR A 727 -35.30 -14.25 13.28
CA TYR A 727 -33.90 -14.08 12.89
C TYR A 727 -33.21 -15.43 12.99
N ARG A 728 -32.77 -15.98 11.85
CA ARG A 728 -32.18 -17.32 11.73
C ARG A 728 -30.72 -17.20 11.29
N ALA A 729 -29.78 -17.69 12.08
CA ALA A 729 -28.38 -17.79 11.68
C ALA A 729 -28.19 -19.07 10.88
N ILE A 730 -27.85 -18.91 9.60
CA ILE A 730 -27.69 -19.99 8.62
C ILE A 730 -26.23 -19.99 8.14
N ASP A 731 -25.60 -21.16 8.10
CA ASP A 731 -24.21 -21.31 7.70
C ASP A 731 -23.99 -21.58 6.20
N HIS A 732 -22.73 -21.82 5.80
CA HIS A 732 -22.38 -22.08 4.40
C HIS A 732 -22.79 -23.47 3.89
N TYR A 733 -23.23 -24.39 4.76
CA TYR A 733 -23.87 -25.66 4.37
C TYR A 733 -25.40 -25.53 4.25
N GLY A 734 -25.99 -24.45 4.79
CA GLY A 734 -27.43 -24.24 4.86
C GLY A 734 -28.05 -24.66 6.21
N GLU A 735 -27.25 -25.05 7.20
CA GLU A 735 -27.75 -25.43 8.53
C GLU A 735 -28.21 -24.17 9.30
N THR A 736 -29.45 -24.17 9.79
CA THR A 736 -29.92 -23.15 10.74
C THR A 736 -29.49 -23.53 12.15
N PHE A 737 -28.55 -22.80 12.73
CA PHE A 737 -27.90 -23.18 14.01
C PHE A 737 -28.21 -22.25 15.19
N ASP A 738 -28.85 -21.10 14.92
CA ASP A 738 -29.47 -20.27 15.94
C ASP A 738 -30.75 -19.65 15.41
N ILE A 739 -31.77 -19.58 16.27
CA ILE A 739 -33.04 -18.91 15.97
C ILE A 739 -33.37 -17.98 17.13
N LEU A 740 -33.70 -16.74 16.79
CA LEU A 740 -34.29 -15.76 17.69
C LEU A 740 -35.68 -15.40 17.14
N ASN A 741 -36.70 -15.63 17.94
CA ASN A 741 -38.05 -15.12 17.68
C ASN A 741 -38.30 -13.90 18.59
N MET A 742 -38.97 -12.89 18.06
CA MET A 742 -39.35 -11.68 18.77
C MET A 742 -40.80 -11.33 18.48
N GLU A 743 -41.51 -10.84 19.48
CA GLU A 743 -42.87 -10.31 19.33
C GLU A 743 -43.04 -9.03 20.14
N LYS A 744 -44.03 -8.21 19.79
CA LYS A 744 -44.48 -7.11 20.64
C LYS A 744 -45.47 -7.61 21.68
N ASN A 745 -45.35 -7.08 22.89
CA ASN A 745 -46.36 -7.24 23.93
C ASN A 745 -47.56 -6.28 23.72
N ALA A 746 -48.54 -6.33 24.62
CA ALA A 746 -49.74 -5.48 24.57
C ALA A 746 -49.48 -3.96 24.67
N ASN A 747 -48.28 -3.54 25.09
CA ASN A 747 -47.86 -2.13 25.14
C ASN A 747 -47.11 -1.70 23.85
N GLY A 748 -46.89 -2.61 22.90
CA GLY A 748 -46.06 -2.40 21.72
C GLY A 748 -44.55 -2.56 21.95
N GLU A 749 -44.13 -3.00 23.14
CA GLU A 749 -42.72 -3.23 23.47
C GLU A 749 -42.26 -4.58 22.92
N TRP A 750 -41.12 -4.61 22.22
CA TRP A 750 -40.50 -5.85 21.77
C TRP A 750 -39.98 -6.69 22.94
N LYS A 751 -40.10 -8.01 22.83
CA LYS A 751 -39.46 -9.01 23.70
C LYS A 751 -39.01 -10.21 22.87
N SER A 752 -38.01 -10.95 23.35
CA SER A 752 -37.68 -12.27 22.80
C SER A 752 -38.72 -13.32 23.22
N VAL A 753 -38.99 -14.28 22.34
CA VAL A 753 -39.81 -15.46 22.60
C VAL A 753 -38.90 -16.68 22.55
N GLU A 754 -38.62 -17.28 23.72
CA GLU A 754 -37.89 -18.55 23.78
C GLU A 754 -38.83 -19.70 23.39
N ASN A 755 -38.89 -19.98 22.08
CA ASN A 755 -39.35 -21.29 21.63
C ASN A 755 -38.25 -22.32 21.97
N VAL A 756 -38.58 -23.28 22.83
CA VAL A 756 -37.81 -24.52 22.92
C VAL A 756 -37.98 -25.22 21.57
N LEU A 757 -36.96 -25.16 20.72
CA LEU A 757 -36.95 -25.85 19.41
C LEU A 757 -37.39 -27.30 19.63
N THR A 758 -38.45 -27.72 18.96
CA THR A 758 -38.86 -29.12 18.95
C THR A 758 -37.76 -30.00 18.36
N GLU A 759 -37.81 -31.31 18.61
CA GLU A 759 -36.88 -32.24 17.93
C GLU A 759 -37.15 -32.33 16.42
N GLU A 760 -38.32 -31.95 15.92
CA GLU A 760 -38.56 -31.79 14.47
C GLU A 760 -37.83 -30.56 13.91
N GLU A 761 -38.01 -29.37 14.50
CA GLU A 761 -37.35 -28.12 14.06
C GLU A 761 -35.81 -28.13 14.19
N ARG A 762 -35.25 -29.11 14.91
CA ARG A 762 -33.78 -29.33 15.01
C ARG A 762 -33.23 -30.36 14.02
N ASN A 763 -34.08 -31.03 13.27
CA ASN A 763 -33.71 -32.07 12.30
C ASN A 763 -34.21 -31.75 10.87
N SER A 764 -34.70 -30.52 10.63
CA SER A 764 -35.22 -30.00 9.35
C SER A 764 -34.35 -28.89 8.76
#